data_AF-A0A0D2GF20-F1
#
_entry.id   AF-A0A0D2GF20-F1
#
_cell.length_a   1.000
_cell.length_b   1.000
_cell.length_c   1.000
_cell.angle_alpha   90.00
_cell.angle_beta   90.00
_cell.angle_gamma   90.00
#
_symmetry.space_group_name_H-M   'P 1'
#
loop_
_entity.id
_entity.type
_entity.pdbx_description
1 polymer ?
#
loop_
_entity_poly.entity_id
_entity_poly.type
_entity_poly.pdbx_seq_one_letter_code
_entity_poly.pdbx_strand_id
1 'polypeptide(L)'
;MRRKIGLDIGGLPPPGKQDDLKVRQTPRAHNADNLEPSGLTDDLDWKRVSAWCQSFLRLPDSELNSLWYERLASAVDSQYGKADTIISLYQRAIEKENPSWLCYSCLAKAHFVQGWAQQAIAQPEAKDVVELRLLLAQYTYKSGDVQTAAEHYLVACKSEDPTQAKEGELGHLKARLGFTDPDGTRQLLKSTLATKDGEGGMASTLKMLARDVDHDALVSKTFNSTKGHPDLLRNIVRAVEVATAAPAPIEDPTAEPTDDDRFAEDQARGVLLYDRGVAAYTYNITSDGTDTVRKALRLWEDSRNLLSSVGGRNAFITRQDAGTALAKHYFQVMLDGKQLAQVGELASLTKDDYNDRSDSVGFLGVLYALYGKKEQAREALVPRIKRALQILSDDIPENDALGFSAIFKTLGHYQDFENAAIALSLMGQPDLVSEALCFEAKDITGDVVEGRDQVLEVVTRLAKETIQVAKRRFPDASQQIQRIEAARAHVESLVAAANMKTEPEASSSSSHTEAKESESQEGEQTVSDPGTAFAYRLLQSRLRDLRVDTDTFQLHWTCDGRDADGKRCENKADFDHEFYHCTYCSNRDFCHDCLARLRAPDSDIRACSAKHRWLRIPRQGEDMYVGTKAKSVPVPTKVQAVAGDERILEISYDGHKEIAVEAWKETLAREWDISLEEIKKEMSRQATYARRSRAGCPGRERGTSGTELRGGVTVSERL
;
A
#
# COMPACT_ATOMS: atom_id res chain seq x y z
N MET A 1 -29.26 -6.60 52.00
CA MET A 1 -29.02 -8.01 52.39
C MET A 1 -27.53 -8.30 52.25
N ARG A 2 -26.91 -8.75 53.36
CA ARG A 2 -25.47 -9.04 53.53
C ARG A 2 -25.13 -10.47 53.07
N ARG A 3 -23.89 -10.67 52.59
CA ARG A 3 -22.96 -11.85 52.73
C ARG A 3 -21.74 -11.47 51.87
N LYS A 4 -20.49 -11.29 52.30
CA LYS A 4 -19.59 -11.87 53.34
C LYS A 4 -19.40 -13.39 53.23
N ILE A 5 -18.27 -13.77 52.67
CA ILE A 5 -17.45 -14.94 53.05
C ILE A 5 -15.99 -14.45 53.05
N GLY A 6 -15.23 -14.80 54.08
CA GLY A 6 -13.80 -14.54 54.22
C GLY A 6 -13.07 -15.79 54.70
N LEU A 7 -11.83 -15.59 55.19
CA LEU A 7 -10.85 -16.52 55.81
C LEU A 7 -9.78 -17.05 54.82
N ASP A 8 -8.50 -17.23 55.17
CA ASP A 8 -7.68 -16.78 56.31
C ASP A 8 -6.18 -16.98 55.99
N ILE A 9 -5.40 -16.21 56.74
CA ILE A 9 -3.95 -16.18 57.10
C ILE A 9 -3.13 -17.48 56.97
N GLY A 10 -1.83 -17.35 56.60
CA GLY A 10 -0.77 -18.32 56.91
C GLY A 10 0.64 -17.86 56.55
N GLY A 11 1.51 -17.67 57.55
CA GLY A 11 2.85 -17.07 57.45
C GLY A 11 4.04 -18.02 57.16
N LEU A 12 5.19 -17.36 56.99
CA LEU A 12 6.58 -17.78 56.68
C LEU A 12 7.13 -19.09 57.31
N PRO A 13 8.21 -19.62 56.69
CA PRO A 13 9.52 -19.56 57.38
C PRO A 13 10.74 -19.18 56.47
N PRO A 14 11.91 -18.81 57.06
CA PRO A 14 13.13 -18.35 56.35
C PRO A 14 14.30 -19.38 56.45
N PRO A 15 15.60 -19.02 56.31
CA PRO A 15 16.45 -19.29 55.13
C PRO A 15 17.65 -20.24 55.41
N GLY A 16 18.27 -20.77 54.34
CA GLY A 16 19.46 -21.62 54.40
C GLY A 16 20.63 -21.07 53.57
N LYS A 17 21.79 -20.94 54.22
CA LYS A 17 23.09 -20.40 53.76
C LYS A 17 23.87 -21.36 52.85
N GLN A 18 25.00 -20.82 52.34
CA GLN A 18 26.31 -21.43 51.99
C GLN A 18 26.67 -21.24 50.51
N ASP A 19 27.90 -20.93 50.10
CA ASP A 19 29.14 -20.57 50.79
C ASP A 19 30.09 -19.90 49.77
N ASP A 20 31.03 -19.13 50.30
CA ASP A 20 32.18 -18.53 49.62
C ASP A 20 33.07 -19.56 48.90
N LEU A 21 33.62 -19.19 47.73
CA LEU A 21 34.96 -19.62 47.33
C LEU A 21 35.59 -18.61 46.36
N LYS A 22 36.49 -17.80 46.92
CA LYS A 22 37.49 -16.98 46.21
C LYS A 22 38.57 -17.86 45.60
N VAL A 23 38.92 -17.65 44.33
CA VAL A 23 40.29 -17.85 43.84
C VAL A 23 40.67 -16.71 42.88
N ARG A 24 41.74 -15.99 43.26
CA ARG A 24 42.49 -15.01 42.44
C ARG A 24 43.27 -15.74 41.35
N GLN A 25 43.40 -15.15 40.16
CA GLN A 25 44.69 -14.88 39.52
C GLN A 25 44.54 -13.97 38.28
N THR A 26 45.49 -13.05 38.15
CA THR A 26 45.65 -11.99 37.13
C THR A 26 46.50 -12.49 35.93
N PRO A 27 46.98 -11.64 35.00
CA PRO A 27 46.57 -11.58 33.60
C PRO A 27 47.61 -12.19 32.63
N ARG A 28 47.22 -12.50 31.39
CA ARG A 28 48.18 -12.71 30.29
C ARG A 28 47.66 -12.11 28.98
N ALA A 29 48.55 -11.33 28.37
CA ALA A 29 48.34 -10.56 27.16
C ALA A 29 48.70 -11.34 25.88
N HIS A 30 48.20 -10.80 24.76
CA HIS A 30 48.56 -11.00 23.35
C HIS A 30 48.07 -12.28 22.64
N ASN A 31 47.14 -12.11 21.68
CA ASN A 31 47.52 -11.92 20.29
C ASN A 31 46.35 -11.38 19.44
N ALA A 32 46.72 -10.52 18.49
CA ALA A 32 45.88 -9.95 17.46
C ALA A 32 45.70 -10.94 16.28
N ASP A 33 44.77 -10.56 15.40
CA ASP A 33 44.54 -11.07 14.05
C ASP A 33 43.65 -12.31 13.92
N ASN A 34 42.34 -12.05 13.80
CA ASN A 34 41.45 -12.60 12.76
C ASN A 34 40.00 -12.17 13.06
N LEU A 35 39.50 -11.16 12.35
CA LEU A 35 38.07 -10.85 12.31
C LEU A 35 37.63 -10.74 10.85
N GLU A 36 37.06 -11.83 10.36
CA GLU A 36 36.01 -11.75 9.35
C GLU A 36 34.75 -11.10 9.95
N PRO A 37 33.96 -10.35 9.17
CA PRO A 37 32.74 -9.71 9.67
C PRO A 37 31.61 -10.74 9.69
N SER A 38 31.57 -11.54 10.76
CA SER A 38 30.39 -12.33 11.10
C SER A 38 29.42 -11.46 11.91
N GLY A 39 28.19 -11.37 11.42
CA GLY A 39 27.12 -10.63 12.06
C GLY A 39 26.75 -11.24 13.42
N LEU A 40 26.58 -10.37 14.38
CA LEU A 40 25.67 -10.45 15.53
C LEU A 40 25.66 -9.02 16.08
N THR A 41 24.49 -8.38 16.12
CA THR A 41 24.29 -7.18 16.93
C THR A 41 24.44 -7.60 18.38
N ASP A 42 25.67 -7.61 18.88
CA ASP A 42 25.92 -7.71 20.32
C ASP A 42 25.17 -6.55 20.97
N ASP A 43 24.14 -6.88 21.74
CA ASP A 43 23.46 -5.90 22.60
C ASP A 43 24.54 -5.21 23.44
N LEU A 44 24.84 -3.96 23.12
CA LEU A 44 25.75 -3.14 23.89
C LEU A 44 25.30 -3.13 25.35
N ASP A 45 26.16 -3.60 26.27
CA ASP A 45 25.86 -3.56 27.69
C ASP A 45 25.94 -2.11 28.20
N TRP A 46 24.79 -1.45 28.19
CA TRP A 46 24.65 -0.05 28.62
C TRP A 46 24.99 0.19 30.09
N LYS A 47 24.97 -0.85 30.95
CA LYS A 47 25.46 -0.71 32.34
C LYS A 47 26.97 -0.56 32.35
N ARG A 48 27.67 -1.34 31.53
CA ARG A 48 29.13 -1.24 31.37
C ARG A 48 29.54 0.09 30.73
N VAL A 49 28.80 0.56 29.73
CA VAL A 49 29.00 1.88 29.11
C VAL A 49 28.81 3.00 30.15
N SER A 50 27.72 2.96 30.93
CA SER A 50 27.47 3.93 32.00
C SER A 50 28.60 3.95 33.03
N ALA A 51 29.04 2.78 33.51
CA ALA A 51 30.12 2.67 34.49
C ALA A 51 31.45 3.20 33.96
N TRP A 52 31.75 2.93 32.67
CA TRP A 52 32.93 3.47 32.01
C TRP A 52 32.88 5.00 31.91
N CYS A 53 31.76 5.57 31.45
CA CYS A 53 31.58 7.02 31.36
C CYS A 53 31.68 7.70 32.74
N GLN A 54 31.07 7.11 33.76
CA GLN A 54 31.12 7.61 35.13
C GLN A 54 32.57 7.62 35.65
N SER A 55 33.31 6.52 35.45
CA SER A 55 34.72 6.42 35.84
C SER A 55 35.60 7.41 35.08
N PHE A 56 35.35 7.61 33.79
CA PHE A 56 36.11 8.53 32.95
C PHE A 56 35.92 9.99 33.39
N LEU A 57 34.67 10.36 33.68
CA LEU A 57 34.30 11.69 34.15
C LEU A 57 34.57 11.91 35.65
N ARG A 58 34.98 10.86 36.37
CA ARG A 58 35.23 10.86 37.82
C ARG A 58 34.03 11.34 38.64
N LEU A 59 32.83 10.97 38.20
CA LEU A 59 31.59 11.37 38.86
C LEU A 59 31.26 10.42 40.02
N PRO A 60 31.04 10.91 41.25
CA PRO A 60 30.54 10.09 42.34
C PRO A 60 29.09 9.68 42.09
N ASP A 61 28.63 8.58 42.71
CA ASP A 61 27.25 8.08 42.54
C ASP A 61 26.18 9.13 42.89
N SER A 62 26.50 10.05 43.81
CA SER A 62 25.63 11.16 44.22
C SER A 62 25.39 12.20 43.12
N GLU A 63 26.23 12.25 42.08
CA GLU A 63 26.12 13.19 40.97
C GLU A 63 25.38 12.60 39.75
N LEU A 64 24.93 11.33 39.83
CA LEU A 64 24.07 10.72 38.81
C LEU A 64 22.64 11.26 38.93
N ASN A 65 22.45 12.49 38.45
CA ASN A 65 21.20 13.25 38.48
C ASN A 65 20.30 12.92 37.27
N SER A 66 19.15 13.59 37.14
CA SER A 66 18.22 13.34 36.03
C SER A 66 18.88 13.47 34.66
N LEU A 67 19.74 14.47 34.48
CA LEU A 67 20.39 14.74 33.19
C LEU A 67 21.32 13.59 32.78
N TRP A 68 21.98 12.91 33.73
CA TRP A 68 22.78 11.73 33.45
C TRP A 68 21.94 10.62 32.78
N TYR A 69 20.83 10.25 33.42
CA TYR A 69 19.96 9.19 32.93
C TYR A 69 19.23 9.58 31.64
N GLU A 70 18.86 10.85 31.48
CA GLU A 70 18.32 11.39 30.22
C GLU A 70 19.30 11.20 29.06
N ARG A 71 20.57 11.60 29.25
CA ARG A 71 21.60 11.49 28.20
C ARG A 71 21.96 10.05 27.89
N LEU A 72 21.98 9.19 28.92
CA LEU A 72 22.19 7.76 28.72
C LEU A 72 21.04 7.12 27.94
N ALA A 73 19.78 7.46 28.27
CA ALA A 73 18.60 6.99 27.53
C ALA A 73 18.63 7.46 26.06
N SER A 74 18.96 8.73 25.84
CA SER A 74 19.09 9.30 24.49
C SER A 74 20.22 8.64 23.69
N ALA A 75 21.34 8.30 24.33
CA ALA A 75 22.42 7.56 23.68
C ALA A 75 21.97 6.15 23.28
N VAL A 76 21.20 5.46 24.13
CA VAL A 76 20.62 4.15 23.82
C VAL A 76 19.66 4.24 22.63
N ASP A 77 18.76 5.23 22.62
CA ASP A 77 17.81 5.49 21.51
C ASP A 77 18.56 5.77 20.19
N SER A 78 19.62 6.58 20.23
CA SER A 78 20.42 6.91 19.04
C SER A 78 21.17 5.73 18.42
N GLN A 79 21.37 4.66 19.20
CA GLN A 79 22.04 3.43 18.77
C GLN A 79 21.03 2.29 18.55
N TYR A 80 19.74 2.59 18.45
CA TYR A 80 18.66 1.61 18.26
C TYR A 80 18.64 0.52 19.34
N GLY A 81 18.98 0.89 20.58
CA GLY A 81 18.97 -0.04 21.72
C GLY A 81 17.55 -0.49 22.10
N LYS A 82 17.48 -1.52 22.95
CA LYS A 82 16.22 -2.10 23.42
C LYS A 82 15.31 -1.06 24.08
N ALA A 83 14.04 -1.06 23.70
CA ALA A 83 13.04 -0.12 24.20
C ALA A 83 12.84 -0.20 25.72
N ASP A 84 12.87 -1.40 26.32
CA ASP A 84 12.78 -1.58 27.78
C ASP A 84 13.92 -0.84 28.52
N THR A 85 15.12 -0.85 27.94
CA THR A 85 16.28 -0.14 28.47
C THR A 85 16.08 1.37 28.39
N ILE A 86 15.58 1.87 27.25
CA ILE A 86 15.28 3.29 27.05
C ILE A 86 14.22 3.77 28.04
N ILE A 87 13.11 3.03 28.16
CA ILE A 87 12.00 3.30 29.09
C ILE A 87 12.51 3.33 30.53
N SER A 88 13.25 2.30 30.96
CA SER A 88 13.77 2.21 32.32
C SER A 88 14.72 3.37 32.66
N LEU A 89 15.53 3.83 31.71
CA LEU A 89 16.45 4.95 31.93
C LEU A 89 15.72 6.29 32.02
N TYR A 90 14.71 6.54 31.18
CA TYR A 90 13.89 7.75 31.32
C TYR A 90 13.05 7.75 32.60
N GLN A 91 12.52 6.60 33.03
CA GLN A 91 11.86 6.47 34.34
C GLN A 91 12.82 6.80 35.48
N ARG A 92 14.04 6.29 35.43
CA ARG A 92 15.10 6.64 36.41
C ARG A 92 15.47 8.11 36.39
N ALA A 93 15.47 8.75 35.22
CA ALA A 93 15.70 10.18 35.11
C ALA A 93 14.59 10.98 35.83
N ILE A 94 13.33 10.59 35.63
CA ILE A 94 12.15 11.21 36.25
C ILE A 94 12.13 11.05 37.78
N GLU A 95 12.64 9.94 38.30
CA GLU A 95 12.75 9.71 39.75
C GLU A 95 13.81 10.60 40.44
N LYS A 96 14.68 11.29 39.69
CA LYS A 96 15.67 12.22 40.25
C LYS A 96 15.10 13.62 40.44
N GLU A 97 15.79 14.42 41.26
CA GLU A 97 15.43 15.82 41.46
C GLU A 97 15.58 16.62 40.15
N ASN A 98 14.62 17.52 39.90
CA ASN A 98 14.56 18.43 38.76
C ASN A 98 14.68 17.74 37.39
N PRO A 99 13.80 16.77 37.06
CA PRO A 99 13.83 16.15 35.75
C PRO A 99 13.41 17.14 34.67
N SER A 100 14.17 17.15 33.58
CA SER A 100 13.85 17.93 32.39
C SER A 100 12.57 17.41 31.75
N TRP A 101 11.79 18.29 31.12
CA TRP A 101 10.59 17.90 30.38
C TRP A 101 10.90 16.88 29.26
N LEU A 102 12.12 16.92 28.70
CA LEU A 102 12.60 15.97 27.69
C LEU A 102 12.53 14.51 28.17
N CYS A 103 12.71 14.26 29.47
CA CYS A 103 12.58 12.93 30.03
C CYS A 103 11.16 12.37 29.82
N TYR A 104 10.13 13.20 30.02
CA TYR A 104 8.74 12.82 29.84
C TYR A 104 8.36 12.69 28.36
N SER A 105 8.81 13.63 27.51
CA SER A 105 8.57 13.59 26.06
C SER A 105 9.20 12.36 25.40
N CYS A 106 10.46 12.07 25.72
CA CYS A 106 11.14 10.91 25.17
C CYS A 106 10.62 9.59 25.75
N LEU A 107 10.15 9.56 27.02
CA LEU A 107 9.45 8.41 27.58
C LEU A 107 8.12 8.15 26.85
N ALA A 108 7.35 9.20 26.55
CA ALA A 108 6.11 9.11 25.77
C ALA A 108 6.36 8.53 24.37
N LYS A 109 7.41 9.01 23.70
CA LYS A 109 7.87 8.48 22.40
C LYS A 109 8.26 7.01 22.49
N ALA A 110 9.03 6.62 23.51
CA ALA A 110 9.46 5.23 23.70
C ALA A 110 8.28 4.28 23.95
N HIS A 111 7.31 4.68 24.78
CA HIS A 111 6.08 3.91 25.00
C HIS A 111 5.22 3.79 23.73
N PHE A 112 5.13 4.84 22.90
CA PHE A 112 4.42 4.77 21.63
C PHE A 112 5.04 3.76 20.66
N VAL A 113 6.37 3.74 20.54
CA VAL A 113 7.08 2.76 19.69
C VAL A 113 6.81 1.30 20.13
N GLN A 114 6.52 1.08 21.41
CA GLN A 114 6.15 -0.24 21.97
C GLN A 114 4.63 -0.52 21.98
N GLY A 115 3.81 0.38 21.44
CA GLY A 115 2.35 0.22 21.41
C GLY A 115 1.65 0.50 22.74
N TRP A 116 2.30 1.12 23.72
CA TRP A 116 1.77 1.40 25.06
C TRP A 116 1.40 2.87 25.27
N ALA A 117 0.54 3.41 24.38
CA ALA A 117 0.21 4.85 24.34
C ALA A 117 -0.40 5.43 25.63
N GLN A 118 -0.99 4.60 26.51
CA GLN A 118 -1.72 5.07 27.70
C GLN A 118 -0.83 5.52 28.88
N GLN A 119 0.46 5.16 28.93
CA GLN A 119 1.32 5.36 30.11
C GLN A 119 2.07 6.72 30.13
N ALA A 120 1.83 7.60 29.16
CA ALA A 120 2.71 8.72 28.84
C ALA A 120 2.37 10.07 29.52
N ILE A 121 1.94 10.10 30.79
CA ILE A 121 1.46 11.34 31.44
C ILE A 121 2.26 11.71 32.69
N ALA A 122 2.99 12.83 32.65
CA ALA A 122 3.44 13.60 33.83
C ALA A 122 3.74 15.07 33.47
N GLN A 123 3.79 15.97 34.47
CA GLN A 123 3.63 17.42 34.32
C GLN A 123 4.95 18.24 34.19
N PRO A 124 5.12 19.00 33.09
CA PRO A 124 6.12 20.07 32.94
C PRO A 124 5.53 21.51 33.02
N GLU A 125 6.31 22.54 32.67
CA GLU A 125 5.91 23.96 32.58
C GLU A 125 4.85 24.22 31.48
N ALA A 126 4.10 25.33 31.55
CA ALA A 126 2.90 25.55 30.73
C ALA A 126 3.09 25.41 29.19
N LYS A 127 4.20 25.91 28.63
CA LYS A 127 4.51 25.76 27.18
C LYS A 127 4.93 24.32 26.82
N ASP A 128 5.65 23.66 27.72
CA ASP A 128 6.11 22.28 27.56
C ASP A 128 4.95 21.28 27.77
N VAL A 129 3.92 21.67 28.53
CA VAL A 129 2.66 20.93 28.69
C VAL A 129 1.90 20.92 27.37
N VAL A 130 1.84 22.03 26.64
CA VAL A 130 1.13 22.08 25.35
C VAL A 130 1.83 21.21 24.31
N GLU A 131 3.15 21.29 24.20
CA GLU A 131 3.92 20.45 23.29
C GLU A 131 3.74 18.96 23.60
N LEU A 132 3.80 18.58 24.89
CA LEU A 132 3.49 17.22 25.32
C LEU A 132 2.05 16.82 24.98
N ARG A 133 1.07 17.72 25.17
CA ARG A 133 -0.34 17.46 24.83
C ARG A 133 -0.51 17.24 23.33
N LEU A 134 0.15 18.03 22.48
CA LEU A 134 0.15 17.83 21.03
C LEU A 134 0.73 16.46 20.66
N LEU A 135 1.86 16.07 21.26
CA LEU A 135 2.49 14.78 21.01
C LEU A 135 1.59 13.60 21.44
N LEU A 136 1.02 13.68 22.65
CA LEU A 136 0.08 12.68 23.15
C LEU A 136 -1.17 12.59 22.28
N ALA A 137 -1.69 13.74 21.82
CA ALA A 137 -2.82 13.79 20.91
C ALA A 137 -2.52 13.07 19.59
N GLN A 138 -1.33 13.28 19.01
CA GLN A 138 -0.90 12.59 17.79
C GLN A 138 -0.78 11.08 17.99
N TYR A 139 -0.22 10.63 19.11
CA TYR A 139 -0.07 9.21 19.41
C TYR A 139 -1.40 8.52 19.68
N THR A 140 -2.27 9.15 20.46
CA THR A 140 -3.63 8.64 20.74
C THR A 140 -4.45 8.58 19.45
N TYR A 141 -4.38 9.61 18.60
CA TYR A 141 -5.02 9.61 17.28
C TYR A 141 -4.53 8.45 16.40
N LYS A 142 -3.20 8.24 16.31
CA LYS A 142 -2.62 7.13 15.54
C LYS A 142 -2.96 5.75 16.10
N SER A 143 -3.19 5.64 17.41
CA SER A 143 -3.64 4.40 18.05
C SER A 143 -5.13 4.10 17.88
N GLY A 144 -5.90 5.02 17.26
CA GLY A 144 -7.34 4.90 17.04
C GLY A 144 -8.21 5.46 18.17
N ASP A 145 -7.63 5.87 19.30
CA ASP A 145 -8.35 6.56 20.37
C ASP A 145 -8.53 8.06 20.04
N VAL A 146 -9.40 8.31 19.08
CA VAL A 146 -9.72 9.66 18.60
C VAL A 146 -10.36 10.52 19.68
N GLN A 147 -11.04 9.94 20.67
CA GLN A 147 -11.70 10.68 21.73
C GLN A 147 -10.68 11.32 22.67
N THR A 148 -9.75 10.51 23.18
CA THR A 148 -8.66 11.00 24.02
C THR A 148 -7.78 12.00 23.25
N ALA A 149 -7.53 11.74 21.96
CA ALA A 149 -6.81 12.68 21.11
C ALA A 149 -7.49 14.06 21.04
N ALA A 150 -8.82 14.08 20.85
CA ALA A 150 -9.59 15.32 20.80
C ALA A 150 -9.49 16.11 22.11
N GLU A 151 -9.47 15.43 23.27
CA GLU A 151 -9.30 16.07 24.57
C GLU A 151 -7.92 16.70 24.73
N HIS A 152 -6.86 16.00 24.30
CA HIS A 152 -5.50 16.54 24.32
C HIS A 152 -5.35 17.75 23.39
N TYR A 153 -5.88 17.68 22.16
CA TYR A 153 -5.85 18.80 21.23
C TYR A 153 -6.64 20.01 21.73
N LEU A 154 -7.76 19.79 22.43
CA LEU A 154 -8.56 20.89 23.00
C LEU A 154 -7.79 21.69 24.05
N VAL A 155 -6.86 21.06 24.76
CA VAL A 155 -5.94 21.77 25.67
C VAL A 155 -4.96 22.62 24.86
N ALA A 156 -4.41 22.09 23.77
CA ALA A 156 -3.47 22.82 22.92
C ALA A 156 -4.11 24.03 22.22
N CYS A 157 -5.40 23.97 21.87
CA CYS A 157 -6.16 25.12 21.34
C CYS A 157 -6.12 26.36 22.24
N LYS A 158 -5.82 26.20 23.54
CA LYS A 158 -5.76 27.29 24.52
C LYS A 158 -4.33 27.81 24.77
N SER A 159 -3.36 27.38 23.97
CA SER A 159 -1.98 27.84 24.11
C SER A 159 -1.86 29.34 23.88
N GLU A 160 -0.95 29.97 24.61
CA GLU A 160 -0.54 31.36 24.35
C GLU A 160 0.37 31.45 23.11
N ASP A 161 0.99 30.34 22.69
CA ASP A 161 1.73 30.24 21.43
C ASP A 161 0.74 30.06 20.26
N PRO A 162 0.66 31.03 19.32
CA PRO A 162 -0.28 30.97 18.21
C PRO A 162 -0.06 29.77 17.27
N THR A 163 1.18 29.26 17.17
CA THR A 163 1.50 28.10 16.34
C THR A 163 0.95 26.83 16.98
N GLN A 164 1.21 26.64 18.28
CA GLN A 164 0.69 25.50 19.02
C GLN A 164 -0.84 25.51 19.12
N ALA A 165 -1.44 26.70 19.29
CA ALA A 165 -2.89 26.86 19.30
C ALA A 165 -3.51 26.38 17.97
N LYS A 166 -2.93 26.79 16.84
CA LYS A 166 -3.35 26.35 15.50
C LYS A 166 -3.16 24.87 15.24
N GLU A 167 -2.05 24.28 15.70
CA GLU A 167 -1.85 22.82 15.65
C GLU A 167 -2.90 22.08 16.49
N GLY A 168 -3.24 22.63 17.65
CA GLY A 168 -4.34 22.17 18.49
C GLY A 168 -5.68 22.22 17.77
N GLU A 169 -6.01 23.33 17.11
CA GLU A 169 -7.25 23.50 16.34
C GLU A 169 -7.37 22.49 15.20
N LEU A 170 -6.30 22.34 14.40
CA LEU A 170 -6.25 21.33 13.34
C LEU A 170 -6.46 19.94 13.93
N GLY A 171 -5.65 19.56 14.91
CA GLY A 171 -5.72 18.25 15.53
C GLY A 171 -7.09 17.96 16.16
N HIS A 172 -7.71 18.95 16.81
CA HIS A 172 -9.03 18.82 17.40
C HIS A 172 -10.09 18.59 16.32
N LEU A 173 -10.04 19.35 15.22
CA LEU A 173 -10.91 19.15 14.07
C LEU A 173 -10.72 17.76 13.47
N LYS A 174 -9.47 17.32 13.25
CA LYS A 174 -9.13 15.98 12.74
C LYS A 174 -9.72 14.88 13.62
N ALA A 175 -9.45 14.93 14.92
CA ALA A 175 -9.89 13.93 15.88
C ALA A 175 -11.43 13.86 15.96
N ARG A 176 -12.10 15.02 15.97
CA ARG A 176 -13.57 15.10 15.98
C ARG A 176 -14.21 14.61 14.69
N LEU A 177 -13.62 14.95 13.54
CA LEU A 177 -13.98 14.34 12.27
C LEU A 177 -13.69 12.84 12.28
N GLY A 178 -12.85 12.31 13.17
CA GLY A 178 -12.68 10.87 13.38
C GLY A 178 -13.87 10.17 14.03
N PHE A 179 -14.77 10.89 14.71
CA PHE A 179 -15.84 10.27 15.50
C PHE A 179 -16.94 9.66 14.62
N THR A 180 -17.61 8.62 15.10
CA THR A 180 -18.83 8.05 14.51
C THR A 180 -20.09 8.80 14.98
N ASP A 181 -19.98 10.12 15.13
CA ASP A 181 -21.09 11.01 15.53
C ASP A 181 -21.20 12.19 14.55
N PRO A 182 -22.03 12.03 13.49
CA PRO A 182 -22.27 13.08 12.52
C PRO A 182 -22.93 14.33 13.12
N ASP A 183 -23.77 14.18 14.16
CA ASP A 183 -24.45 15.30 14.80
C ASP A 183 -23.48 16.15 15.65
N GLY A 184 -22.66 15.50 16.47
CA GLY A 184 -21.59 16.16 17.21
C GLY A 184 -20.61 16.87 16.28
N THR A 185 -20.27 16.25 15.15
CA THR A 185 -19.43 16.87 14.10
C THR A 185 -20.09 18.14 13.55
N ARG A 186 -21.38 18.09 13.22
CA ARG A 186 -22.13 19.26 12.74
C ARG A 186 -22.21 20.36 13.79
N GLN A 187 -22.43 20.02 15.04
CA GLN A 187 -22.51 20.98 16.14
C GLN A 187 -21.17 21.68 16.34
N LEU A 188 -20.06 20.94 16.28
CA LEU A 188 -18.72 21.51 16.33
C LEU A 188 -18.50 22.51 15.20
N LEU A 189 -18.72 22.10 13.94
CA LEU A 189 -18.54 22.97 12.78
C LEU A 189 -19.39 24.24 12.88
N LYS A 190 -20.65 24.13 13.33
CA LYS A 190 -21.52 25.28 13.59
C LYS A 190 -20.94 26.20 14.67
N SER A 191 -20.46 25.63 15.78
CA SER A 191 -19.92 26.40 16.90
C SER A 191 -18.65 27.16 16.51
N THR A 192 -17.75 26.54 15.75
CA THR A 192 -16.52 27.16 15.25
C THR A 192 -16.85 28.36 14.35
N LEU A 193 -17.77 28.17 13.40
CA LEU A 193 -18.18 29.20 12.45
C LEU A 193 -18.99 30.34 13.09
N ALA A 194 -19.64 30.11 14.24
CA ALA A 194 -20.43 31.13 14.94
C ALA A 194 -19.59 32.12 15.77
N THR A 195 -18.28 31.89 15.92
CA THR A 195 -17.40 32.81 16.65
C THR A 195 -17.14 34.09 15.85
N LYS A 196 -16.73 35.18 16.53
CA LYS A 196 -16.53 36.52 15.93
C LYS A 196 -15.58 36.52 14.73
N ASP A 197 -14.59 35.62 14.73
CA ASP A 197 -13.63 35.40 13.64
C ASP A 197 -13.71 33.94 13.12
N GLY A 198 -14.88 33.32 13.20
CA GLY A 198 -15.04 31.89 12.92
C GLY A 198 -14.70 31.50 11.49
N GLU A 199 -14.94 32.38 10.53
CA GLU A 199 -14.59 32.17 9.13
C GLU A 199 -13.09 32.30 8.88
N GLY A 200 -12.44 33.32 9.46
CA GLY A 200 -10.99 33.53 9.36
C GLY A 200 -10.21 32.40 10.04
N GLY A 201 -10.65 32.01 11.25
CA GLY A 201 -10.09 30.87 11.97
C GLY A 201 -10.23 29.57 11.18
N MET A 202 -11.45 29.25 10.70
CA MET A 202 -11.68 28.05 9.88
C MET A 202 -10.85 28.08 8.59
N ALA A 203 -10.73 29.23 7.92
CA ALA A 203 -9.89 29.37 6.73
C ALA A 203 -8.42 29.04 7.02
N SER A 204 -7.87 29.52 8.15
CA SER A 204 -6.52 29.18 8.59
C SER A 204 -6.37 27.68 8.87
N THR A 205 -7.32 27.06 9.57
CA THR A 205 -7.29 25.61 9.84
C THR A 205 -7.37 24.80 8.55
N LEU A 206 -8.21 25.20 7.59
CA LEU A 206 -8.35 24.54 6.29
C LEU A 206 -7.07 24.61 5.46
N LYS A 207 -6.31 25.71 5.50
CA LYS A 207 -4.99 25.79 4.85
C LYS A 207 -3.98 24.80 5.43
N MET A 208 -4.04 24.56 6.75
CA MET A 208 -3.21 23.53 7.37
C MET A 208 -3.69 22.13 6.99
N LEU A 209 -5.01 21.91 7.00
CA LEU A 209 -5.63 20.64 6.60
C LEU A 209 -5.31 20.27 5.15
N ALA A 210 -5.25 21.24 4.23
CA ALA A 210 -4.89 21.02 2.83
C ALA A 210 -3.50 20.39 2.63
N ARG A 211 -2.61 20.55 3.60
CA ARG A 211 -1.24 20.00 3.60
C ARG A 211 -1.11 18.74 4.46
N ASP A 212 -2.18 18.35 5.13
CA ASP A 212 -2.21 17.17 6.00
C ASP A 212 -2.32 15.88 5.17
N VAL A 213 -1.66 14.81 5.64
CA VAL A 213 -1.67 13.50 4.95
C VAL A 213 -3.06 12.86 4.89
N ASP A 214 -3.96 13.23 5.81
CA ASP A 214 -5.33 12.71 5.92
C ASP A 214 -6.37 13.59 5.20
N HIS A 215 -5.92 14.63 4.47
CA HIS A 215 -6.77 15.66 3.86
C HIS A 215 -7.99 15.10 3.10
N ASP A 216 -7.78 14.22 2.11
CA ASP A 216 -8.84 13.67 1.25
C ASP A 216 -9.96 13.00 2.08
N ALA A 217 -9.59 12.21 3.09
CA ALA A 217 -10.53 11.51 3.94
C ALA A 217 -11.34 12.49 4.81
N LEU A 218 -10.68 13.52 5.34
CA LEU A 218 -11.29 14.49 6.25
C LEU A 218 -12.22 15.47 5.53
N VAL A 219 -11.84 15.96 4.34
CA VAL A 219 -12.72 16.80 3.52
C VAL A 219 -13.94 16.01 3.05
N SER A 220 -13.72 14.79 2.55
CA SER A 220 -14.82 13.89 2.17
C SER A 220 -15.81 13.69 3.33
N LYS A 221 -15.30 13.46 4.56
CA LYS A 221 -16.14 13.30 5.75
C LYS A 221 -16.85 14.59 6.15
N THR A 222 -16.20 15.73 6.00
CA THR A 222 -16.80 17.05 6.25
C THR A 222 -17.98 17.30 5.31
N PHE A 223 -17.82 17.07 4.01
CA PHE A 223 -18.91 17.21 3.04
C PHE A 223 -20.03 16.20 3.28
N ASN A 224 -19.71 14.92 3.53
CA ASN A 224 -20.72 13.90 3.82
C ASN A 224 -21.53 14.20 5.08
N SER A 225 -20.89 14.70 6.14
CA SER A 225 -21.55 15.04 7.40
C SER A 225 -22.47 16.26 7.28
N THR A 226 -22.25 17.10 6.26
CA THR A 226 -22.96 18.37 6.05
C THR A 226 -23.86 18.39 4.82
N LYS A 227 -23.88 17.33 3.98
CA LYS A 227 -24.70 17.23 2.76
C LYS A 227 -26.20 17.47 3.00
N GLY A 228 -26.73 17.08 4.16
CA GLY A 228 -28.12 17.32 4.58
C GLY A 228 -28.40 18.69 5.22
N HIS A 229 -27.39 19.54 5.34
CA HIS A 229 -27.46 20.86 5.99
C HIS A 229 -26.83 21.93 5.08
N PRO A 230 -27.54 22.36 4.01
CA PRO A 230 -26.98 23.20 2.96
C PRO A 230 -26.43 24.54 3.48
N ASP A 231 -27.01 25.12 4.53
CA ASP A 231 -26.51 26.37 5.11
C ASP A 231 -25.16 26.20 5.81
N LEU A 232 -24.98 25.08 6.51
CA LEU A 232 -23.71 24.74 7.15
C LEU A 232 -22.64 24.48 6.09
N LEU A 233 -22.96 23.70 5.06
CA LEU A 233 -22.04 23.43 3.95
C LEU A 233 -21.69 24.72 3.19
N ARG A 234 -22.64 25.64 2.99
CA ARG A 234 -22.37 26.96 2.38
C ARG A 234 -21.42 27.81 3.23
N ASN A 235 -21.57 27.80 4.55
CA ASN A 235 -20.65 28.53 5.44
C ASN A 235 -19.24 27.92 5.43
N ILE A 236 -19.12 26.59 5.34
CA ILE A 236 -17.83 25.91 5.18
C ILE A 236 -17.20 26.30 3.84
N VAL A 237 -17.96 26.23 2.75
CA VAL A 237 -17.49 26.65 1.42
C VAL A 237 -17.01 28.10 1.46
N ARG A 238 -17.75 29.01 2.11
CA ARG A 238 -17.33 30.42 2.31
C ARG A 238 -15.97 30.52 3.01
N ALA A 239 -15.72 29.74 4.06
CA ALA A 239 -14.40 29.69 4.71
C ALA A 239 -13.31 29.17 3.75
N VAL A 240 -13.61 28.19 2.90
CA VAL A 240 -12.68 27.73 1.85
C VAL A 240 -12.43 28.84 0.81
N GLU A 241 -13.43 29.66 0.48
CA GLU A 241 -13.25 30.80 -0.42
C GLU A 241 -12.32 31.86 0.18
N VAL A 242 -12.48 32.16 1.47
CA VAL A 242 -11.58 33.03 2.22
C VAL A 242 -10.16 32.45 2.22
N ALA A 243 -10.02 31.14 2.43
CA ALA A 243 -8.72 30.46 2.41
C ALA A 243 -8.03 30.43 1.03
N THR A 244 -8.79 30.58 -0.07
CA THR A 244 -8.26 30.53 -1.44
C THR A 244 -8.13 31.90 -2.10
N ALA A 245 -8.53 32.96 -1.39
CA ALA A 245 -8.36 34.33 -1.84
C ALA A 245 -6.87 34.64 -2.07
N ALA A 246 -6.57 35.36 -3.15
CA ALA A 246 -5.20 35.78 -3.41
C ALA A 246 -4.70 36.66 -2.25
N PRO A 247 -3.46 36.46 -1.77
CA PRO A 247 -2.89 37.33 -0.76
C PRO A 247 -2.85 38.77 -1.29
N ALA A 248 -3.11 39.73 -0.40
CA ALA A 248 -2.99 41.15 -0.75
C ALA A 248 -1.54 41.45 -1.18
N PRO A 249 -1.32 42.42 -2.10
CA PRO A 249 0.03 42.89 -2.41
C PRO A 249 0.73 43.32 -1.11
N ILE A 250 1.93 42.81 -0.87
CA ILE A 250 2.69 43.14 0.34
C ILE A 250 3.10 44.61 0.24
N GLU A 251 2.60 45.45 1.15
CA GLU A 251 2.90 46.89 1.18
C GLU A 251 4.32 47.18 1.72
N ASP A 252 4.95 46.21 2.38
CA ASP A 252 6.31 46.30 2.95
C ASP A 252 7.30 45.36 2.23
N PRO A 253 8.22 45.90 1.39
CA PRO A 253 9.23 45.11 0.66
C PRO A 253 10.24 44.35 1.53
N THR A 254 10.24 44.56 2.86
CA THR A 254 11.19 43.92 3.78
C THR A 254 10.68 42.61 4.40
N ALA A 255 9.41 42.26 4.16
CA ALA A 255 8.76 41.04 4.62
C ALA A 255 8.39 40.10 3.45
N GLU A 256 9.32 39.92 2.48
CA GLU A 256 9.09 38.95 1.43
C GLU A 256 8.99 37.53 2.04
N PRO A 257 7.90 36.80 1.79
CA PRO A 257 7.75 35.44 2.29
C PRO A 257 8.86 34.58 1.71
N THR A 258 9.35 33.64 2.50
CA THR A 258 10.34 32.68 2.00
C THR A 258 9.75 31.88 0.85
N ASP A 259 10.60 31.34 -0.03
CA ASP A 259 10.12 30.46 -1.10
C ASP A 259 9.33 29.26 -0.53
N ASP A 260 9.74 28.74 0.64
CA ASP A 260 9.03 27.67 1.34
C ASP A 260 7.62 28.08 1.79
N ASP A 261 7.46 29.29 2.32
CA ASP A 261 6.14 29.83 2.70
C ASP A 261 5.24 30.03 1.49
N ARG A 262 5.81 30.48 0.37
CA ARG A 262 5.10 30.63 -0.90
C ARG A 262 4.64 29.28 -1.43
N PHE A 263 5.51 28.27 -1.44
CA PHE A 263 5.15 26.92 -1.89
C PHE A 263 4.07 26.29 -0.99
N ALA A 264 4.16 26.50 0.32
CA ALA A 264 3.16 26.03 1.27
C ALA A 264 1.79 26.68 1.04
N GLU A 265 1.76 27.99 0.81
CA GLU A 265 0.54 28.74 0.52
C GLU A 265 -0.06 28.34 -0.83
N ASP A 266 0.75 28.22 -1.89
CA ASP A 266 0.30 27.80 -3.22
C ASP A 266 -0.22 26.35 -3.20
N GLN A 267 0.43 25.46 -2.44
CA GLN A 267 -0.07 24.10 -2.22
C GLN A 267 -1.45 24.12 -1.55
N ALA A 268 -1.58 24.82 -0.43
CA ALA A 268 -2.84 24.89 0.31
C ALA A 268 -3.96 25.49 -0.55
N ARG A 269 -3.67 26.59 -1.26
CA ARG A 269 -4.61 27.25 -2.15
C ARG A 269 -5.03 26.36 -3.32
N GLY A 270 -4.09 25.69 -3.97
CA GLY A 270 -4.38 24.78 -5.07
C GLY A 270 -5.26 23.61 -4.64
N VAL A 271 -4.93 22.99 -3.51
CA VAL A 271 -5.71 21.89 -2.94
C VAL A 271 -7.14 22.34 -2.59
N LEU A 272 -7.29 23.48 -1.93
CA LEU A 272 -8.61 23.99 -1.54
C LEU A 272 -9.45 24.48 -2.75
N LEU A 273 -8.82 24.93 -3.84
CA LEU A 273 -9.52 25.23 -5.09
C LEU A 273 -10.19 23.98 -5.66
N TYR A 274 -9.52 22.83 -5.60
CA TYR A 274 -10.12 21.55 -5.98
C TYR A 274 -11.36 21.23 -5.13
N ASP A 275 -11.27 21.36 -3.81
CA ASP A 275 -12.38 21.09 -2.89
C ASP A 275 -13.58 22.01 -3.16
N ARG A 276 -13.34 23.29 -3.47
CA ARG A 276 -14.41 24.20 -3.91
C ARG A 276 -15.08 23.72 -5.19
N GLY A 277 -14.28 23.22 -6.14
CA GLY A 277 -14.81 22.62 -7.37
C GLY A 277 -15.67 21.39 -7.08
N VAL A 278 -15.24 20.52 -6.16
CA VAL A 278 -16.03 19.36 -5.69
C VAL A 278 -17.35 19.82 -5.06
N ALA A 279 -17.30 20.85 -4.20
CA ALA A 279 -18.48 21.41 -3.55
C ALA A 279 -19.51 21.95 -4.56
N ALA A 280 -19.03 22.74 -5.52
CA ALA A 280 -19.83 23.32 -6.58
C ALA A 280 -20.45 22.23 -7.48
N TYR A 281 -19.65 21.26 -7.94
CA TYR A 281 -20.09 20.23 -8.88
C TYR A 281 -21.04 19.21 -8.25
N THR A 282 -20.73 18.76 -7.03
CA THR A 282 -21.43 17.62 -6.40
C THR A 282 -22.65 18.06 -5.61
N TYR A 283 -22.55 19.20 -4.92
CA TYR A 283 -23.59 19.66 -3.99
C TYR A 283 -24.33 20.90 -4.49
N ASN A 284 -23.98 21.42 -5.68
CA ASN A 284 -24.54 22.65 -6.23
C ASN A 284 -24.42 23.86 -5.28
N ILE A 285 -23.29 23.95 -4.57
CA ILE A 285 -23.02 25.03 -3.62
C ILE A 285 -21.87 25.90 -4.13
N THR A 286 -22.20 27.15 -4.42
CA THR A 286 -21.25 28.26 -4.61
C THR A 286 -21.72 29.44 -3.76
N SER A 287 -20.86 30.44 -3.57
CA SER A 287 -21.25 31.67 -2.86
C SER A 287 -22.25 32.54 -3.63
N ASP A 288 -22.20 32.51 -4.96
CA ASP A 288 -23.08 33.27 -5.87
C ASP A 288 -24.33 32.49 -6.34
N GLY A 289 -24.36 31.18 -6.15
CA GLY A 289 -25.48 30.29 -6.48
C GLY A 289 -25.76 30.10 -7.98
N THR A 290 -24.93 30.63 -8.88
CA THR A 290 -25.18 30.59 -10.34
C THR A 290 -24.13 29.79 -11.09
N ASP A 291 -24.58 28.91 -11.99
CA ASP A 291 -23.75 28.11 -12.90
C ASP A 291 -22.63 27.31 -12.21
N THR A 292 -23.04 26.48 -11.27
CA THR A 292 -22.18 25.68 -10.37
C THR A 292 -21.23 24.76 -11.13
N VAL A 293 -21.68 24.20 -12.27
CA VAL A 293 -20.86 23.31 -13.11
C VAL A 293 -19.73 24.09 -13.77
N ARG A 294 -20.02 25.20 -14.46
CA ARG A 294 -18.97 26.02 -15.09
C ARG A 294 -17.98 26.54 -14.05
N LYS A 295 -18.47 26.93 -12.88
CA LYS A 295 -17.62 27.35 -11.76
C LYS A 295 -16.68 26.24 -11.31
N ALA A 296 -17.18 25.01 -11.17
CA ALA A 296 -16.37 23.85 -10.79
C ALA A 296 -15.25 23.56 -11.79
N LEU A 297 -15.55 23.58 -13.09
CA LEU A 297 -14.55 23.36 -14.14
C LEU A 297 -13.41 24.39 -14.05
N ARG A 298 -13.76 25.67 -13.95
CA ARG A 298 -12.76 26.74 -13.77
C ARG A 298 -11.91 26.55 -12.52
N LEU A 299 -12.53 26.16 -11.40
CA LEU A 299 -11.82 25.93 -10.14
C LEU A 299 -10.83 24.75 -10.25
N TRP A 300 -11.19 23.68 -10.95
CA TRP A 300 -10.29 22.55 -11.21
C TRP A 300 -9.15 22.90 -12.18
N GLU A 301 -9.41 23.73 -13.19
CA GLU A 301 -8.36 24.26 -14.07
C GLU A 301 -7.37 25.14 -13.27
N ASP A 302 -7.88 26.09 -12.48
CA ASP A 302 -7.06 26.95 -11.62
C ASP A 302 -6.23 26.12 -10.62
N SER A 303 -6.84 25.10 -10.01
CA SER A 303 -6.16 24.13 -9.14
C SER A 303 -5.03 23.40 -9.86
N ARG A 304 -5.29 22.82 -11.04
CA ARG A 304 -4.31 22.05 -11.81
C ARG A 304 -3.13 22.91 -12.23
N ASN A 305 -3.41 24.13 -12.69
CA ASN A 305 -2.40 25.08 -13.15
C ASN A 305 -1.53 25.57 -11.99
N LEU A 306 -2.13 25.94 -10.86
CA LEU A 306 -1.39 26.40 -9.69
C LEU A 306 -0.49 25.29 -9.12
N LEU A 307 -1.00 24.07 -9.00
CA LEU A 307 -0.24 22.92 -8.48
C LEU A 307 0.80 22.38 -9.47
N SER A 308 0.85 22.90 -10.71
CA SER A 308 1.79 22.40 -11.72
C SER A 308 3.26 22.70 -11.40
N SER A 309 3.51 23.79 -10.67
CA SER A 309 4.81 24.26 -10.22
C SER A 309 5.09 23.98 -8.74
N VAL A 310 4.21 23.24 -8.07
CA VAL A 310 4.28 23.00 -6.61
C VAL A 310 4.57 21.52 -6.35
N GLY A 311 5.62 21.27 -5.56
CA GLY A 311 5.99 19.92 -5.14
C GLY A 311 5.12 19.37 -3.99
N GLY A 312 5.36 18.10 -3.64
CA GLY A 312 4.75 17.45 -2.48
C GLY A 312 3.56 16.54 -2.81
N ARG A 313 3.25 15.64 -1.86
CA ARG A 313 2.28 14.56 -2.05
C ARG A 313 0.87 15.08 -2.35
N ASN A 314 0.36 16.03 -1.55
CA ASN A 314 -1.00 16.55 -1.73
C ASN A 314 -1.13 17.36 -3.02
N ALA A 315 -0.16 18.22 -3.34
CA ALA A 315 -0.12 18.93 -4.61
C ALA A 315 -0.18 17.98 -5.81
N PHE A 316 0.62 16.90 -5.77
CA PHE A 316 0.63 15.89 -6.82
C PHE A 316 -0.72 15.16 -6.95
N ILE A 317 -1.27 14.65 -5.84
CA ILE A 317 -2.54 13.92 -5.83
C ILE A 317 -3.68 14.83 -6.30
N THR A 318 -3.82 16.01 -5.71
CA THR A 318 -4.92 16.93 -6.03
C THR A 318 -4.84 17.46 -7.47
N ARG A 319 -3.64 17.68 -8.02
CA ARG A 319 -3.47 18.00 -9.44
C ARG A 319 -4.02 16.88 -10.34
N GLN A 320 -3.76 15.62 -10.00
CA GLN A 320 -4.29 14.46 -10.73
C GLN A 320 -5.82 14.37 -10.61
N ASP A 321 -6.34 14.58 -9.40
CA ASP A 321 -7.78 14.52 -9.13
C ASP A 321 -8.53 15.63 -9.86
N ALA A 322 -7.98 16.84 -9.91
CA ALA A 322 -8.52 17.96 -10.68
C ALA A 322 -8.57 17.64 -12.19
N GLY A 323 -7.47 17.10 -12.74
CA GLY A 323 -7.42 16.66 -14.13
C GLY A 323 -8.42 15.54 -14.44
N THR A 324 -8.54 14.57 -13.54
CA THR A 324 -9.50 13.46 -13.63
C THR A 324 -10.95 13.96 -13.55
N ALA A 325 -11.25 14.93 -12.68
CA ALA A 325 -12.58 15.51 -12.54
C ALA A 325 -13.01 16.26 -13.81
N LEU A 326 -12.12 17.08 -14.39
CA LEU A 326 -12.33 17.73 -15.68
C LEU A 326 -12.57 16.71 -16.80
N ALA A 327 -11.67 15.72 -16.92
CA ALA A 327 -11.76 14.70 -17.94
C ALA A 327 -13.05 13.88 -17.83
N LYS A 328 -13.45 13.51 -16.60
CA LYS A 328 -14.71 12.81 -16.31
C LYS A 328 -15.92 13.64 -16.72
N HIS A 329 -15.91 14.96 -16.48
CA HIS A 329 -17.00 15.84 -16.91
C HIS A 329 -17.15 15.83 -18.44
N TYR A 330 -16.08 16.15 -19.18
CA TYR A 330 -16.12 16.17 -20.64
C TYR A 330 -16.50 14.80 -21.21
N PHE A 331 -15.95 13.73 -20.65
CA PHE A 331 -16.32 12.36 -21.01
C PHE A 331 -17.82 12.09 -20.83
N GLN A 332 -18.38 12.46 -19.68
CA GLN A 332 -19.79 12.20 -19.38
C GLN A 332 -20.74 13.02 -20.27
N VAL A 333 -20.44 14.30 -20.51
CA VAL A 333 -21.21 15.14 -21.44
C VAL A 333 -21.17 14.57 -22.85
N MET A 334 -20.02 14.04 -23.28
CA MET A 334 -19.88 13.37 -24.57
C MET A 334 -20.71 12.09 -24.67
N LEU A 335 -20.75 11.28 -23.61
CA LEU A 335 -21.60 10.09 -23.56
C LEU A 335 -23.09 10.42 -23.60
N ASP A 336 -23.51 11.48 -22.90
CA ASP A 336 -24.93 11.85 -22.79
C ASP A 336 -25.45 12.63 -24.02
N GLY A 337 -24.59 13.41 -24.70
CA GLY A 337 -25.02 14.38 -25.72
C GLY A 337 -24.40 14.28 -27.11
N LYS A 338 -23.42 13.38 -27.34
CA LYS A 338 -22.66 13.25 -28.62
C LYS A 338 -22.04 14.56 -29.16
N GLN A 339 -21.71 15.52 -28.29
CA GLN A 339 -21.24 16.85 -28.70
C GLN A 339 -19.73 16.91 -29.00
N LEU A 340 -19.30 16.48 -30.18
CA LEU A 340 -17.88 16.38 -30.61
C LEU A 340 -16.97 17.60 -30.32
N ALA A 341 -17.51 18.80 -30.10
CA ALA A 341 -16.74 20.00 -29.74
C ALA A 341 -15.90 19.83 -28.46
N GLN A 342 -16.35 19.03 -27.49
CA GLN A 342 -15.64 18.85 -26.21
C GLN A 342 -14.49 17.83 -26.27
N VAL A 343 -14.32 17.13 -27.41
CA VAL A 343 -13.17 16.24 -27.61
C VAL A 343 -11.86 17.02 -27.61
N GLY A 344 -11.89 18.27 -28.10
CA GLY A 344 -10.72 19.17 -28.07
C GLY A 344 -10.26 19.48 -26.65
N GLU A 345 -11.21 19.71 -25.73
CA GLU A 345 -10.92 19.97 -24.31
C GLU A 345 -10.37 18.71 -23.62
N LEU A 346 -10.98 17.54 -23.85
CA LEU A 346 -10.43 16.30 -23.31
C LEU A 346 -9.02 15.99 -23.86
N ALA A 347 -8.79 16.24 -25.16
CA ALA A 347 -7.50 16.02 -25.79
C ALA A 347 -6.44 17.08 -25.39
N SER A 348 -6.82 18.26 -24.91
CA SER A 348 -5.86 19.22 -24.37
C SER A 348 -5.33 18.74 -23.02
N LEU A 349 -6.19 18.15 -22.18
CA LEU A 349 -5.83 17.62 -20.86
C LEU A 349 -4.78 16.49 -20.94
N THR A 350 -4.74 15.74 -22.05
CA THR A 350 -3.78 14.64 -22.23
C THR A 350 -2.37 15.10 -22.58
N LYS A 351 -2.17 16.35 -23.03
CA LYS A 351 -0.86 16.84 -23.49
C LYS A 351 0.11 17.17 -22.37
N ASP A 352 -0.40 17.60 -21.22
CA ASP A 352 0.44 17.91 -20.04
C ASP A 352 0.57 16.71 -19.08
N ASP A 353 0.11 15.54 -19.52
CA ASP A 353 -0.08 14.36 -18.68
C ASP A 353 1.04 13.34 -18.92
N TYR A 354 2.18 13.58 -18.29
CA TYR A 354 3.30 12.62 -18.27
C TYR A 354 3.02 11.40 -17.37
N ASN A 355 1.79 11.23 -16.87
CA ASN A 355 1.50 10.33 -15.76
C ASN A 355 0.45 9.27 -16.09
N ASP A 356 0.83 8.00 -15.95
CA ASP A 356 -0.01 6.83 -16.23
C ASP A 356 -1.26 6.73 -15.35
N ARG A 357 -1.37 7.52 -14.26
CA ARG A 357 -2.49 7.49 -13.31
C ARG A 357 -3.70 8.34 -13.68
N SER A 358 -3.56 9.30 -14.59
CA SER A 358 -4.67 10.19 -14.94
C SER A 358 -5.68 9.47 -15.83
N ASP A 359 -6.98 9.61 -15.59
CA ASP A 359 -8.00 8.96 -16.44
C ASP A 359 -8.18 9.67 -17.80
N SER A 360 -7.55 10.84 -18.02
CA SER A 360 -7.74 11.68 -19.23
C SER A 360 -7.51 10.93 -20.54
N VAL A 361 -6.35 10.28 -20.67
CA VAL A 361 -5.96 9.49 -21.85
C VAL A 361 -6.85 8.26 -22.01
N GLY A 362 -7.24 7.64 -20.89
CA GLY A 362 -8.18 6.52 -20.87
C GLY A 362 -9.55 6.92 -21.45
N PHE A 363 -10.14 7.98 -20.92
CA PHE A 363 -11.42 8.52 -21.40
C PHE A 363 -11.38 8.93 -22.87
N LEU A 364 -10.28 9.55 -23.32
CA LEU A 364 -10.12 9.92 -24.73
C LEU A 364 -10.08 8.67 -25.63
N GLY A 365 -9.31 7.66 -25.23
CA GLY A 365 -9.25 6.36 -25.92
C GLY A 365 -10.61 5.67 -25.98
N VAL A 366 -11.34 5.64 -24.86
CA VAL A 366 -12.72 5.09 -24.78
C VAL A 366 -13.65 5.81 -25.74
N LEU A 367 -13.67 7.14 -25.75
CA LEU A 367 -14.54 7.89 -26.64
C LEU A 367 -14.26 7.57 -28.10
N TYR A 368 -12.99 7.61 -28.52
CA TYR A 368 -12.62 7.26 -29.88
C TYR A 368 -13.03 5.83 -30.23
N ALA A 369 -12.81 4.87 -29.33
CA ALA A 369 -13.23 3.48 -29.52
C ALA A 369 -14.77 3.35 -29.64
N LEU A 370 -15.54 4.04 -28.80
CA LEU A 370 -17.02 4.03 -28.84
C LEU A 370 -17.58 4.68 -30.10
N TYR A 371 -16.90 5.69 -30.67
CA TYR A 371 -17.26 6.30 -31.94
C TYR A 371 -16.72 5.56 -33.17
N GLY A 372 -16.11 4.39 -32.99
CA GLY A 372 -15.55 3.59 -34.09
C GLY A 372 -14.27 4.14 -34.71
N LYS A 373 -13.61 5.11 -34.06
CA LYS A 373 -12.37 5.75 -34.51
C LYS A 373 -11.16 5.02 -33.92
N LYS A 374 -10.97 3.75 -34.28
CA LYS A 374 -10.00 2.85 -33.65
C LYS A 374 -8.55 3.33 -33.77
N GLU A 375 -8.17 3.94 -34.89
CA GLU A 375 -6.83 4.46 -35.12
C GLU A 375 -6.51 5.62 -34.18
N GLN A 376 -7.47 6.53 -33.95
CA GLN A 376 -7.30 7.64 -33.00
C GLN A 376 -7.27 7.15 -31.55
N ALA A 377 -8.09 6.15 -31.22
CA ALA A 377 -8.07 5.50 -29.91
C ALA A 377 -6.71 4.87 -29.65
N ARG A 378 -6.17 4.16 -30.65
CA ARG A 378 -4.83 3.59 -30.59
C ARG A 378 -3.78 4.68 -30.39
N GLU A 379 -3.76 5.72 -31.22
CA GLU A 379 -2.76 6.81 -31.14
C GLU A 379 -2.71 7.40 -29.73
N ALA A 380 -3.87 7.64 -29.11
CA ALA A 380 -3.96 8.14 -27.74
C ALA A 380 -3.42 7.14 -26.70
N LEU A 381 -3.62 5.84 -26.90
CA LEU A 381 -3.34 4.78 -25.91
C LEU A 381 -1.98 4.09 -26.08
N VAL A 382 -1.32 4.21 -27.25
CA VAL A 382 0.00 3.61 -27.54
C VAL A 382 1.05 3.90 -26.46
N PRO A 383 1.18 5.13 -25.92
CA PRO A 383 2.16 5.41 -24.86
C PRO A 383 2.00 4.50 -23.63
N ARG A 384 0.77 4.15 -23.26
CA ARG A 384 0.49 3.27 -22.11
C ARG A 384 0.85 1.82 -22.38
N ILE A 385 0.50 1.29 -23.56
CA ILE A 385 0.90 -0.07 -23.95
C ILE A 385 2.43 -0.18 -24.04
N LYS A 386 3.09 0.82 -24.63
CA LYS A 386 4.55 0.86 -24.70
C LYS A 386 5.19 0.85 -23.31
N ARG A 387 4.68 1.66 -22.38
CA ARG A 387 5.17 1.69 -21.00
C ARG A 387 4.94 0.37 -20.28
N ALA A 388 3.76 -0.24 -20.45
CA ALA A 388 3.47 -1.55 -19.88
C ALA A 388 4.41 -2.65 -20.41
N LEU A 389 4.67 -2.67 -21.72
CA LEU A 389 5.63 -3.60 -22.32
C LEU A 389 7.07 -3.36 -21.87
N GLN A 390 7.45 -2.11 -21.57
CA GLN A 390 8.75 -1.80 -20.96
C GLN A 390 8.89 -2.44 -19.58
N ILE A 391 7.86 -2.32 -18.73
CA ILE A 391 7.82 -2.95 -17.40
C ILE A 391 7.96 -4.47 -17.57
N LEU A 392 7.14 -5.10 -18.41
CA LEU A 392 7.18 -6.54 -18.69
C LEU A 392 8.44 -7.04 -19.42
N SER A 393 9.40 -6.16 -19.69
CA SER A 393 10.67 -6.48 -20.33
C SER A 393 11.88 -6.14 -19.47
N ASP A 394 11.72 -5.54 -18.28
CA ASP A 394 12.81 -4.93 -17.52
C ASP A 394 13.62 -5.87 -16.61
N ASP A 395 13.37 -7.18 -16.71
CA ASP A 395 13.95 -8.24 -15.87
C ASP A 395 13.64 -8.10 -14.36
N ILE A 396 12.60 -7.34 -13.98
CA ILE A 396 12.14 -7.17 -12.59
C ILE A 396 10.76 -7.85 -12.42
N PRO A 397 10.69 -9.18 -12.21
CA PRO A 397 9.42 -9.91 -12.17
C PRO A 397 8.48 -9.42 -11.06
N GLU A 398 8.99 -8.76 -10.01
CA GLU A 398 8.19 -8.19 -8.94
C GLU A 398 7.27 -7.06 -9.40
N ASN A 399 7.54 -6.44 -10.55
CA ASN A 399 6.74 -5.35 -11.09
C ASN A 399 5.82 -5.77 -12.25
N ASP A 400 5.87 -7.03 -12.70
CA ASP A 400 5.10 -7.53 -13.85
C ASP A 400 3.59 -7.33 -13.67
N ALA A 401 3.09 -7.47 -12.44
CA ALA A 401 1.69 -7.21 -12.11
C ALA A 401 1.25 -5.78 -12.46
N LEU A 402 2.14 -4.79 -12.35
CA LEU A 402 1.88 -3.41 -12.78
C LEU A 402 1.81 -3.32 -14.31
N GLY A 403 2.68 -4.02 -15.02
CA GLY A 403 2.67 -4.11 -16.48
C GLY A 403 1.36 -4.71 -17.01
N PHE A 404 0.96 -5.87 -16.48
CA PHE A 404 -0.31 -6.50 -16.86
C PHE A 404 -1.53 -5.66 -16.44
N SER A 405 -1.51 -5.02 -15.26
CA SER A 405 -2.56 -4.07 -14.86
C SER A 405 -2.70 -2.91 -15.85
N ALA A 406 -1.59 -2.39 -16.36
CA ALA A 406 -1.61 -1.29 -17.33
C ALA A 406 -2.17 -1.75 -18.69
N ILE A 407 -1.82 -2.95 -19.15
CA ILE A 407 -2.39 -3.56 -20.37
C ILE A 407 -3.89 -3.79 -20.19
N PHE A 408 -4.31 -4.44 -19.10
CA PHE A 408 -5.72 -4.73 -18.79
C PHE A 408 -6.60 -3.47 -18.91
N LYS A 409 -6.21 -2.39 -18.22
CA LYS A 409 -6.94 -1.11 -18.23
C LYS A 409 -6.95 -0.47 -19.61
N THR A 410 -5.80 -0.44 -20.28
CA THR A 410 -5.65 0.21 -21.59
C THR A 410 -6.44 -0.50 -22.68
N LEU A 411 -6.44 -1.83 -22.69
CA LEU A 411 -7.22 -2.63 -23.63
C LEU A 411 -8.72 -2.60 -23.32
N GLY A 412 -9.09 -2.52 -22.03
CA GLY A 412 -10.45 -2.22 -21.61
C GLY A 412 -10.95 -0.90 -22.20
N HIS A 413 -10.14 0.17 -22.13
CA HIS A 413 -10.46 1.46 -22.76
C HIS A 413 -10.56 1.37 -24.29
N TYR A 414 -9.67 0.60 -24.92
CA TYR A 414 -9.71 0.35 -26.36
C TYR A 414 -10.88 -0.54 -26.80
N GLN A 415 -11.59 -1.15 -25.84
CA GLN A 415 -12.64 -2.15 -26.01
C GLN A 415 -12.17 -3.45 -26.67
N ASP A 416 -10.92 -3.82 -26.43
CA ASP A 416 -10.37 -5.13 -26.74
C ASP A 416 -10.40 -5.98 -25.47
N PHE A 417 -11.60 -6.44 -25.13
CA PHE A 417 -11.83 -7.14 -23.86
C PHE A 417 -11.23 -8.55 -23.83
N GLU A 418 -10.97 -9.16 -24.99
CA GLU A 418 -10.33 -10.47 -25.08
C GLU A 418 -8.87 -10.37 -24.64
N ASN A 419 -8.09 -9.46 -25.23
CA ASN A 419 -6.73 -9.24 -24.78
C ASN A 419 -6.66 -8.62 -23.38
N ALA A 420 -7.66 -7.83 -22.97
CA ALA A 420 -7.76 -7.37 -21.57
C ALA A 420 -7.93 -8.56 -20.60
N ALA A 421 -8.78 -9.53 -20.91
CA ALA A 421 -8.98 -10.72 -20.09
C ALA A 421 -7.72 -11.61 -20.01
N ILE A 422 -6.90 -11.67 -21.07
CA ILE A 422 -5.59 -12.33 -21.02
C ILE A 422 -4.68 -11.64 -20.00
N ALA A 423 -4.60 -10.30 -20.03
CA ALA A 423 -3.82 -9.55 -19.04
C ALA A 423 -4.36 -9.73 -17.61
N LEU A 424 -5.69 -9.77 -17.44
CA LEU A 424 -6.34 -10.05 -16.15
C LEU A 424 -5.94 -11.42 -15.58
N SER A 425 -5.90 -12.45 -16.44
CA SER A 425 -5.50 -13.83 -16.10
C SER A 425 -4.08 -13.90 -15.52
N LEU A 426 -3.18 -13.04 -16.01
CA LEU A 426 -1.77 -12.99 -15.61
C LEU A 426 -1.53 -12.15 -14.34
N MET A 427 -2.38 -11.17 -14.05
CA MET A 427 -2.21 -10.32 -12.86
C MET A 427 -2.94 -10.82 -11.61
N GLY A 428 -3.94 -11.67 -11.75
CA GLY A 428 -4.68 -12.21 -10.61
C GLY A 428 -3.95 -13.36 -9.91
N GLN A 429 -4.37 -13.61 -8.68
CA GLN A 429 -3.89 -14.67 -7.81
C GLN A 429 -4.43 -16.03 -8.30
N PRO A 430 -3.56 -16.94 -8.74
CA PRO A 430 -3.93 -18.32 -9.06
C PRO A 430 -4.36 -19.09 -7.81
N ASP A 431 -4.97 -20.25 -8.02
CA ASP A 431 -5.24 -21.22 -6.97
C ASP A 431 -3.94 -21.59 -6.23
N LEU A 432 -3.93 -21.56 -4.90
CA LEU A 432 -2.72 -21.66 -4.10
C LEU A 432 -2.00 -22.99 -4.27
N VAL A 433 -2.76 -24.08 -4.45
CA VAL A 433 -2.19 -25.40 -4.73
C VAL A 433 -1.58 -25.41 -6.13
N SER A 434 -2.28 -24.84 -7.11
CA SER A 434 -1.79 -24.73 -8.49
C SER A 434 -0.51 -23.91 -8.59
N GLU A 435 -0.42 -22.79 -7.87
CA GLU A 435 0.78 -21.95 -7.81
C GLU A 435 1.95 -22.66 -7.13
N ALA A 436 1.70 -23.25 -5.95
CA ALA A 436 2.75 -23.90 -5.16
C ALA A 436 3.35 -25.14 -5.85
N LEU A 437 2.56 -25.80 -6.70
CA LEU A 437 2.95 -27.00 -7.44
C LEU A 437 3.38 -26.70 -8.89
N CYS A 438 3.67 -25.44 -9.22
CA CYS A 438 4.33 -25.07 -10.46
C CYS A 438 5.85 -25.23 -10.32
N PHE A 439 6.44 -26.18 -11.04
CA PHE A 439 7.87 -26.51 -10.96
C PHE A 439 8.62 -26.10 -12.24
N GLU A 440 9.82 -25.56 -12.05
CA GLU A 440 10.79 -25.27 -13.10
C GLU A 440 12.09 -26.06 -12.89
N ALA A 441 12.92 -26.13 -13.93
CA ALA A 441 14.22 -26.81 -13.85
C ALA A 441 15.12 -26.28 -12.71
N LYS A 442 14.98 -25.01 -12.34
CA LYS A 442 15.72 -24.38 -11.23
C LYS A 442 15.28 -24.86 -9.83
N ASP A 443 14.07 -25.39 -9.70
CA ASP A 443 13.54 -25.90 -8.43
C ASP A 443 14.16 -27.26 -8.07
N ILE A 444 14.74 -27.95 -9.05
CA ILE A 444 15.43 -29.23 -8.88
C ILE A 444 16.88 -28.95 -8.47
N THR A 445 17.08 -28.79 -7.17
CA THR A 445 18.39 -28.50 -6.56
C THR A 445 19.02 -29.77 -5.96
N GLY A 446 20.36 -29.90 -6.02
CA GLY A 446 21.13 -31.03 -5.49
C GLY A 446 21.97 -31.81 -6.52
N ASP A 447 22.67 -32.85 -6.05
CA ASP A 447 23.59 -33.72 -6.83
C ASP A 447 22.91 -34.60 -7.89
N VAL A 448 21.60 -34.45 -8.11
CA VAL A 448 20.88 -35.04 -9.24
C VAL A 448 21.20 -34.22 -10.49
N VAL A 449 22.43 -34.37 -11.00
CA VAL A 449 22.87 -33.71 -12.25
C VAL A 449 22.40 -34.52 -13.46
N GLU A 450 22.38 -35.85 -13.35
CA GLU A 450 21.83 -36.76 -14.36
C GLU A 450 20.33 -36.98 -14.09
N GLY A 451 19.48 -36.76 -15.11
CA GLY A 451 18.04 -37.03 -15.03
C GLY A 451 17.15 -35.85 -14.58
N ARG A 452 17.65 -34.61 -14.53
CA ARG A 452 16.85 -33.43 -14.13
C ARG A 452 15.55 -33.26 -14.93
N ASP A 453 15.63 -33.43 -16.25
CA ASP A 453 14.45 -33.30 -17.12
C ASP A 453 13.41 -34.40 -16.83
N GLN A 454 13.88 -35.62 -16.55
CA GLN A 454 13.02 -36.74 -16.16
C GLN A 454 12.35 -36.50 -14.80
N VAL A 455 13.09 -35.97 -13.82
CA VAL A 455 12.52 -35.58 -12.52
C VAL A 455 11.51 -34.45 -12.69
N LEU A 456 11.80 -33.45 -13.53
CA LEU A 456 10.89 -32.35 -13.81
C LEU A 456 9.59 -32.86 -14.44
N GLU A 457 9.68 -33.79 -15.39
CA GLU A 457 8.52 -34.42 -16.00
C GLU A 457 7.68 -35.19 -14.98
N VAL A 458 8.32 -36.01 -14.14
CA VAL A 458 7.63 -36.79 -13.11
C VAL A 458 6.94 -35.88 -12.09
N VAL A 459 7.65 -34.88 -11.55
CA VAL A 459 7.05 -33.98 -10.55
C VAL A 459 5.95 -33.12 -11.16
N THR A 460 6.09 -32.67 -12.41
CA THR A 460 5.05 -31.91 -13.12
C THR A 460 3.80 -32.76 -13.35
N ARG A 461 3.96 -34.05 -13.70
CA ARG A 461 2.83 -34.97 -13.85
C ARG A 461 2.11 -35.19 -12.52
N LEU A 462 2.85 -35.50 -11.45
CA LEU A 462 2.29 -35.71 -10.11
C LEU A 462 1.63 -34.43 -9.56
N ALA A 463 2.21 -33.27 -9.83
CA ALA A 463 1.62 -31.97 -9.51
C ALA A 463 0.25 -31.79 -10.18
N LYS A 464 0.18 -32.03 -11.49
CA LYS A 464 -1.09 -31.96 -12.25
C LYS A 464 -2.15 -32.91 -11.69
N GLU A 465 -1.78 -34.16 -11.40
CA GLU A 465 -2.68 -35.13 -10.78
C GLU A 465 -3.18 -34.64 -9.40
N THR A 466 -2.27 -34.14 -8.56
CA THR A 466 -2.59 -33.60 -7.23
C THR A 466 -3.54 -32.42 -7.30
N ILE A 467 -3.28 -31.45 -8.20
CA ILE A 467 -4.15 -30.29 -8.43
C ILE A 467 -5.53 -30.74 -8.86
N GLN A 468 -5.63 -31.68 -9.81
CA GLN A 468 -6.91 -32.21 -10.29
C GLN A 468 -7.69 -32.91 -9.18
N VAL A 469 -7.03 -33.69 -8.32
CA VAL A 469 -7.67 -34.34 -7.17
C VAL A 469 -8.21 -33.31 -6.18
N ALA A 470 -7.42 -32.29 -5.84
CA ALA A 470 -7.85 -31.22 -4.94
C ALA A 470 -9.05 -30.45 -5.49
N LYS A 471 -8.99 -29.99 -6.75
CA LYS A 471 -10.07 -29.25 -7.42
C LYS A 471 -11.33 -30.09 -7.62
N ARG A 472 -11.20 -31.39 -7.92
CA ARG A 472 -12.37 -32.29 -8.05
C ARG A 472 -13.09 -32.48 -6.72
N ARG A 473 -12.34 -32.56 -5.62
CA ARG A 473 -12.90 -32.71 -4.27
C ARG A 473 -13.52 -31.40 -3.76
N PHE A 474 -12.91 -30.27 -4.09
CA PHE A 474 -13.33 -28.94 -3.67
C PHE A 474 -13.38 -28.00 -4.89
N PRO A 475 -14.47 -28.04 -5.68
CA PRO A 475 -14.57 -27.29 -6.93
C PRO A 475 -14.71 -25.78 -6.75
N ASP A 476 -15.14 -25.30 -5.58
CA ASP A 476 -15.24 -23.86 -5.29
C ASP A 476 -13.86 -23.28 -4.97
N ALA A 477 -13.50 -22.17 -5.63
CA ALA A 477 -12.23 -21.49 -5.45
C ALA A 477 -12.08 -20.86 -4.05
N SER A 478 -13.17 -20.53 -3.37
CA SER A 478 -13.16 -20.05 -1.97
C SER A 478 -12.61 -21.09 -0.98
N GLN A 479 -12.67 -22.38 -1.34
CA GLN A 479 -12.27 -23.50 -0.48
C GLN A 479 -10.76 -23.79 -0.52
N GLN A 480 -9.92 -22.75 -0.55
CA GLN A 480 -8.46 -22.89 -0.66
C GLN A 480 -7.86 -23.73 0.46
N ILE A 481 -8.32 -23.55 1.71
CA ILE A 481 -7.84 -24.33 2.86
C ILE A 481 -8.09 -25.82 2.62
N GLN A 482 -9.30 -26.17 2.21
CA GLN A 482 -9.69 -27.56 1.96
C GLN A 482 -8.96 -28.15 0.74
N ARG A 483 -8.69 -27.34 -0.30
CA ARG A 483 -7.85 -27.76 -1.43
C ARG A 483 -6.43 -28.07 -1.00
N ILE A 484 -5.81 -27.24 -0.15
CA ILE A 484 -4.47 -27.47 0.40
C ILE A 484 -4.44 -28.78 1.21
N GLU A 485 -5.43 -28.98 2.09
CA GLU A 485 -5.55 -30.21 2.88
C GLU A 485 -5.74 -31.46 2.00
N ALA A 486 -6.58 -31.36 0.97
CA ALA A 486 -6.79 -32.45 0.01
C ALA A 486 -5.51 -32.79 -0.77
N ALA A 487 -4.77 -31.77 -1.21
CA ALA A 487 -3.50 -31.94 -1.90
C ALA A 487 -2.46 -32.63 -1.00
N ARG A 488 -2.33 -32.19 0.26
CA ARG A 488 -1.45 -32.82 1.26
C ARG A 488 -1.79 -34.29 1.46
N ALA A 489 -3.06 -34.58 1.74
CA ALA A 489 -3.54 -35.96 1.95
C ALA A 489 -3.30 -36.85 0.72
N HIS A 490 -3.48 -36.31 -0.49
CA HIS A 490 -3.22 -37.05 -1.71
C HIS A 490 -1.74 -37.40 -1.87
N VAL A 491 -0.84 -36.43 -1.69
CA VAL A 491 0.61 -36.65 -1.77
C VAL A 491 1.09 -37.63 -0.69
N GLU A 492 0.57 -37.53 0.53
CA GLU A 492 0.86 -38.50 1.61
C GLU A 492 0.42 -39.92 1.25
N SER A 493 -0.75 -40.07 0.62
CA SER A 493 -1.22 -41.38 0.12
C SER A 493 -0.32 -41.94 -0.98
N LEU A 494 0.18 -41.09 -1.90
CA LEU A 494 1.11 -41.51 -2.95
C LEU A 494 2.45 -42.00 -2.35
N VAL A 495 2.97 -41.29 -1.36
CA VAL A 495 4.20 -41.66 -0.64
C VAL A 495 4.03 -42.98 0.12
N ALA A 496 2.90 -43.15 0.83
CA ALA A 496 2.60 -44.38 1.54
C ALA A 496 2.50 -45.59 0.59
N ALA A 497 1.81 -45.41 -0.55
CA ALA A 497 1.68 -46.45 -1.57
C ALA A 497 3.02 -46.81 -2.23
N ALA A 498 3.92 -45.84 -2.41
CA ALA A 498 5.26 -46.08 -2.90
C ALA A 498 6.09 -46.90 -1.91
N ASN A 499 6.01 -46.58 -0.61
CA ASN A 499 6.74 -47.30 0.43
C ASN A 499 6.25 -48.75 0.59
N MET A 500 4.94 -49.00 0.52
CA MET A 500 4.36 -50.36 0.62
C MET A 500 4.76 -51.29 -0.53
N LYS A 501 5.09 -50.75 -1.71
CA LYS A 501 5.60 -51.55 -2.84
C LYS A 501 7.07 -51.98 -2.69
N THR A 502 7.74 -51.54 -1.61
CA THR A 502 9.18 -51.78 -1.37
C THR A 502 9.46 -52.80 -0.25
N GLU A 503 8.44 -53.29 0.47
CA GLU A 503 8.61 -54.33 1.48
C GLU A 503 8.46 -55.74 0.85
N PRO A 504 9.49 -56.61 0.90
CA PRO A 504 9.35 -57.99 0.47
C PRO A 504 8.67 -58.83 1.56
N GLU A 505 7.60 -59.55 1.20
CA GLU A 505 6.97 -60.55 2.06
C GLU A 505 7.99 -61.61 2.51
N ALA A 506 8.27 -61.67 3.81
CA ALA A 506 9.14 -62.68 4.41
C ALA A 506 8.33 -63.86 4.97
N SER A 507 8.32 -64.94 4.17
CA SER A 507 8.41 -66.38 4.55
C SER A 507 7.19 -67.24 4.91
N SER A 508 7.10 -68.36 4.16
CA SER A 508 6.90 -69.79 4.54
C SER A 508 5.73 -70.46 3.78
N SER A 509 5.78 -71.66 3.19
CA SER A 509 6.77 -72.77 3.10
C SER A 509 6.41 -73.74 1.95
N SER A 510 7.38 -74.58 1.58
CA SER A 510 7.49 -75.64 0.55
C SER A 510 6.28 -76.50 0.13
N SER A 511 6.21 -76.89 -1.16
CA SER A 511 6.59 -78.24 -1.64
C SER A 511 6.47 -78.41 -3.18
N HIS A 512 7.28 -79.34 -3.70
CA HIS A 512 7.59 -79.70 -5.10
C HIS A 512 6.43 -79.92 -6.08
N THR A 513 6.62 -79.71 -7.40
CA THR A 513 6.86 -80.74 -8.47
C THR A 513 7.05 -80.06 -9.85
N GLU A 514 7.66 -80.79 -10.79
CA GLU A 514 8.35 -80.41 -12.03
C GLU A 514 7.53 -79.92 -13.26
N ALA A 515 8.26 -79.21 -14.14
CA ALA A 515 8.22 -79.17 -15.62
C ALA A 515 7.03 -78.51 -16.38
N LYS A 516 7.31 -77.35 -17.02
CA LYS A 516 7.33 -77.17 -18.50
C LYS A 516 7.68 -75.74 -18.93
N GLU A 517 8.44 -75.66 -20.02
CA GLU A 517 8.79 -74.45 -20.79
C GLU A 517 7.56 -73.63 -21.18
N SER A 518 7.69 -72.29 -21.16
CA SER A 518 7.22 -71.37 -22.21
C SER A 518 7.71 -69.95 -21.93
N GLU A 519 8.35 -69.35 -22.94
CA GLU A 519 8.70 -67.94 -23.04
C GLU A 519 7.46 -67.04 -22.88
N SER A 520 7.58 -65.93 -22.14
CA SER A 520 7.19 -64.58 -22.63
C SER A 520 7.32 -63.49 -21.56
N GLN A 521 7.99 -62.43 -21.99
CA GLN A 521 7.91 -61.03 -21.57
C GLN A 521 8.55 -60.61 -20.24
N GLU A 522 9.78 -60.11 -20.42
CA GLU A 522 10.46 -59.08 -19.61
C GLU A 522 9.48 -58.01 -19.12
N GLY A 523 9.15 -58.09 -17.83
CA GLY A 523 8.49 -57.03 -17.07
C GLY A 523 9.38 -56.66 -15.89
N GLU A 524 10.50 -56.01 -16.16
CA GLU A 524 11.40 -55.51 -15.13
C GLU A 524 10.97 -54.09 -14.73
N GLN A 525 10.08 -53.98 -13.74
CA GLN A 525 9.78 -52.74 -13.03
C GLN A 525 9.74 -53.01 -11.53
N THR A 526 10.91 -53.06 -10.91
CA THR A 526 11.07 -53.16 -9.46
C THR A 526 12.28 -52.34 -9.02
N VAL A 527 12.03 -51.10 -8.59
CA VAL A 527 12.67 -50.29 -7.53
C VAL A 527 12.06 -48.90 -7.67
N SER A 528 11.61 -48.26 -6.58
CA SER A 528 11.16 -46.87 -6.61
C SER A 528 12.31 -45.99 -7.12
N ASP A 529 12.22 -45.58 -8.39
CA ASP A 529 13.21 -44.72 -9.05
C ASP A 529 13.59 -43.53 -8.14
N PRO A 530 14.90 -43.30 -7.87
CA PRO A 530 15.37 -42.18 -7.05
C PRO A 530 14.79 -40.82 -7.46
N GLY A 531 14.52 -40.62 -8.77
CA GLY A 531 13.88 -39.43 -9.29
C GLY A 531 12.44 -39.25 -8.82
N THR A 532 11.66 -40.33 -8.80
CA THR A 532 10.29 -40.34 -8.28
C THR A 532 10.23 -40.06 -6.77
N ALA A 533 11.16 -40.63 -5.99
CA ALA A 533 11.25 -40.33 -4.56
C ALA A 533 11.62 -38.86 -4.28
N PHE A 534 12.48 -38.27 -5.11
CA PHE A 534 12.80 -36.85 -5.06
C PHE A 534 11.56 -35.98 -5.39
N ALA A 535 10.81 -36.33 -6.44
CA ALA A 535 9.58 -35.64 -6.82
C ALA A 535 8.56 -35.61 -5.67
N TYR A 536 8.34 -36.73 -4.96
CA TYR A 536 7.46 -36.76 -3.79
C TYR A 536 7.92 -35.82 -2.67
N ARG A 537 9.23 -35.80 -2.34
CA ARG A 537 9.76 -34.88 -1.33
C ARG A 537 9.56 -33.42 -1.73
N LEU A 538 9.71 -33.10 -3.01
CA LEU A 538 9.54 -31.75 -3.51
C LEU A 538 8.08 -31.28 -3.39
N LEU A 539 7.11 -32.14 -3.75
CA LEU A 539 5.67 -31.90 -3.54
C LEU A 539 5.33 -31.68 -2.06
N GLN A 540 5.80 -32.59 -1.19
CA GLN A 540 5.56 -32.50 0.26
C GLN A 540 6.14 -31.21 0.86
N SER A 541 7.33 -30.81 0.43
CA SER A 541 7.99 -29.58 0.88
C SER A 541 7.15 -28.35 0.53
N ARG A 542 6.75 -28.21 -0.74
CA ARG A 542 5.91 -27.08 -1.20
C ARG A 542 4.58 -27.00 -0.47
N LEU A 543 3.91 -28.15 -0.27
CA LEU A 543 2.60 -28.17 0.38
C LEU A 543 2.67 -27.97 1.90
N ARG A 544 3.75 -28.37 2.57
CA ARG A 544 3.89 -28.25 4.03
C ARG A 544 3.87 -26.80 4.50
N ASP A 545 4.56 -25.92 3.77
CA ASP A 545 4.69 -24.51 4.14
C ASP A 545 3.56 -23.64 3.60
N LEU A 546 2.71 -24.20 2.72
CA LEU A 546 1.60 -23.48 2.10
C LEU A 546 0.54 -23.09 3.14
N ARG A 547 0.22 -21.79 3.18
CA ARG A 547 -0.84 -21.20 4.02
C ARG A 547 -1.66 -20.24 3.18
N VAL A 548 -2.89 -19.98 3.60
CA VAL A 548 -3.70 -18.91 3.02
C VAL A 548 -3.25 -17.60 3.66
N ASP A 549 -2.65 -16.72 2.86
CA ASP A 549 -2.28 -15.37 3.26
C ASP A 549 -2.85 -14.35 2.26
N THR A 550 -4.02 -13.80 2.58
CA THR A 550 -4.73 -12.85 1.72
C THR A 550 -4.10 -11.46 1.68
N ASP A 551 -3.07 -11.19 2.48
CA ASP A 551 -2.39 -9.89 2.50
C ASP A 551 -1.16 -9.89 1.58
N THR A 552 -0.81 -11.05 1.00
CA THR A 552 0.34 -11.22 0.09
C THR A 552 -0.02 -11.07 -1.40
N PHE A 553 -1.28 -10.76 -1.73
CA PHE A 553 -1.67 -10.61 -3.13
C PHE A 553 -0.89 -9.48 -3.81
N GLN A 554 -0.30 -9.77 -4.98
CA GLN A 554 0.58 -8.84 -5.70
C GLN A 554 -0.14 -7.55 -6.10
N LEU A 555 -1.46 -7.60 -6.35
CA LEU A 555 -2.30 -6.44 -6.60
C LEU A 555 -3.62 -6.56 -5.86
N HIS A 556 -3.92 -5.58 -5.01
CA HIS A 556 -5.16 -5.54 -4.25
C HIS A 556 -6.19 -4.69 -5.00
N TRP A 557 -7.25 -5.32 -5.51
CA TRP A 557 -8.48 -4.58 -5.84
C TRP A 557 -9.25 -4.34 -4.55
N THR A 558 -9.55 -3.08 -4.28
CA THR A 558 -10.36 -2.68 -3.12
C THR A 558 -11.62 -2.01 -3.61
N CYS A 559 -12.74 -2.23 -2.91
CA CYS A 559 -13.99 -1.63 -3.34
C CYS A 559 -13.98 -0.11 -3.15
N ASP A 560 -14.29 0.64 -4.21
CA ASP A 560 -14.50 2.10 -4.22
C ASP A 560 -15.83 2.53 -3.57
N GLY A 561 -16.61 1.56 -3.08
CA GLY A 561 -17.88 1.79 -2.40
C GLY A 561 -17.69 2.48 -1.06
N ARG A 562 -18.72 3.22 -0.64
CA ARG A 562 -18.79 3.83 0.69
C ARG A 562 -20.16 3.60 1.29
N ASP A 563 -20.25 3.49 2.61
CA ASP A 563 -21.54 3.50 3.31
C ASP A 563 -22.13 4.92 3.39
N ALA A 564 -23.33 5.03 3.97
CA ALA A 564 -24.08 6.29 4.09
C ALA A 564 -23.31 7.40 4.86
N ASP A 565 -22.44 6.98 5.78
CA ASP A 565 -21.58 7.82 6.62
C ASP A 565 -20.24 8.14 5.94
N GLY A 566 -20.00 7.60 4.74
CA GLY A 566 -18.80 7.83 3.94
C GLY A 566 -17.62 6.92 4.29
N LYS A 567 -17.80 5.93 5.18
CA LYS A 567 -16.79 4.91 5.47
C LYS A 567 -16.54 4.09 4.21
N ARG A 568 -15.28 3.81 3.89
CA ARG A 568 -14.92 2.97 2.74
C ARG A 568 -15.38 1.53 2.98
N CYS A 569 -15.84 0.89 1.90
CA CYS A 569 -16.08 -0.55 1.89
C CYS A 569 -14.76 -1.28 2.15
N GLU A 570 -14.77 -2.24 3.06
CA GLU A 570 -13.58 -3.01 3.43
C GLU A 570 -13.38 -4.25 2.54
N ASN A 571 -14.34 -4.53 1.64
CA ASN A 571 -14.22 -5.65 0.72
C ASN A 571 -13.02 -5.44 -0.20
N LYS A 572 -12.21 -6.49 -0.31
CA LYS A 572 -11.09 -6.63 -1.24
C LYS A 572 -11.36 -7.82 -2.16
N ALA A 573 -10.78 -7.82 -3.36
CA ALA A 573 -10.81 -9.00 -4.20
C ALA A 573 -9.97 -10.09 -3.55
N ASP A 574 -10.61 -11.21 -3.28
CA ASP A 574 -10.03 -12.38 -2.63
C ASP A 574 -10.67 -13.66 -3.20
N PHE A 575 -10.53 -14.78 -2.49
CA PHE A 575 -11.10 -16.06 -2.91
C PHE A 575 -12.63 -16.13 -2.72
N ASP A 576 -13.22 -15.21 -1.96
CA ASP A 576 -14.65 -15.22 -1.58
C ASP A 576 -15.47 -14.23 -2.40
N HIS A 577 -14.89 -13.09 -2.74
CA HIS A 577 -15.60 -11.95 -3.31
C HIS A 577 -15.25 -11.73 -4.79
N GLU A 578 -16.28 -11.71 -5.62
CA GLU A 578 -16.18 -11.22 -6.99
C GLU A 578 -16.25 -9.68 -7.03
N PHE A 579 -15.68 -9.11 -8.08
CA PHE A 579 -15.59 -7.67 -8.28
C PHE A 579 -16.09 -7.25 -9.66
N TYR A 580 -16.30 -5.95 -9.84
CA TYR A 580 -16.73 -5.36 -11.09
C TYR A 580 -15.88 -4.14 -11.39
N HIS A 581 -15.10 -4.22 -12.48
CA HIS A 581 -14.23 -3.15 -12.94
C HIS A 581 -14.96 -2.26 -13.95
N CYS A 582 -14.93 -0.95 -13.78
CA CYS A 582 -15.50 -0.03 -14.76
C CYS A 582 -14.69 -0.07 -16.05
N THR A 583 -15.32 -0.31 -17.21
CA THR A 583 -14.61 -0.37 -18.48
C THR A 583 -14.16 1.01 -19.00
N TYR A 584 -14.51 2.09 -18.29
CA TYR A 584 -14.21 3.47 -18.68
C TYR A 584 -13.29 4.21 -17.71
N CYS A 585 -13.32 3.90 -16.42
CA CYS A 585 -12.49 4.56 -15.40
C CYS A 585 -11.38 3.61 -14.95
N SER A 586 -10.11 4.02 -15.02
CA SER A 586 -8.97 3.10 -14.91
C SER A 586 -8.83 2.41 -13.54
N ASN A 587 -9.39 3.00 -12.49
CA ASN A 587 -9.23 2.53 -11.09
C ASN A 587 -10.56 2.60 -10.34
N ARG A 588 -11.64 2.06 -10.94
CA ARG A 588 -12.96 2.00 -10.29
C ARG A 588 -13.48 0.58 -10.25
N ASP A 589 -13.45 0.02 -9.06
CA ASP A 589 -13.78 -1.36 -8.77
C ASP A 589 -14.84 -1.43 -7.66
N PHE A 590 -15.88 -2.23 -7.85
CA PHE A 590 -16.93 -2.40 -6.85
C PHE A 590 -17.16 -3.88 -6.55
N CYS A 591 -17.41 -4.19 -5.27
CA CYS A 591 -18.06 -5.45 -4.93
C CYS A 591 -19.52 -5.42 -5.41
N HIS A 592 -20.16 -6.58 -5.43
CA HIS A 592 -21.55 -6.75 -5.84
C HIS A 592 -22.52 -5.73 -5.19
N ASP A 593 -22.49 -5.63 -3.86
CA ASP A 593 -23.42 -4.79 -3.11
C ASP A 593 -23.22 -3.30 -3.38
N CYS A 594 -21.96 -2.86 -3.47
CA CYS A 594 -21.65 -1.46 -3.73
C CYS A 594 -21.94 -1.07 -5.19
N LEU A 595 -21.82 -1.99 -6.15
CA LEU A 595 -22.26 -1.74 -7.52
C LEU A 595 -23.79 -1.62 -7.60
N ALA A 596 -24.52 -2.49 -6.90
CA ALA A 596 -25.97 -2.42 -6.81
C ALA A 596 -26.42 -1.08 -6.21
N ARG A 597 -25.80 -0.65 -5.11
CA ARG A 597 -26.01 0.67 -4.51
C ARG A 597 -25.65 1.81 -5.45
N LEU A 598 -24.49 1.75 -6.12
CA LEU A 598 -24.08 2.76 -7.11
C LEU A 598 -25.17 2.98 -8.16
N ARG A 599 -25.83 1.91 -8.61
CA ARG A 599 -26.87 1.93 -9.64
C ARG A 599 -28.26 2.29 -9.11
N ALA A 600 -28.46 2.40 -7.80
CA ALA A 600 -29.72 2.84 -7.21
C ALA A 600 -29.99 4.33 -7.55
N PRO A 601 -31.25 4.74 -7.78
CA PRO A 601 -31.59 6.13 -8.13
C PRO A 601 -31.18 7.17 -7.07
N ASP A 602 -31.21 6.78 -5.81
CA ASP A 602 -30.90 7.57 -4.61
C ASP A 602 -29.47 7.31 -4.09
N SER A 603 -28.63 6.68 -4.92
CA SER A 603 -27.24 6.39 -4.57
C SER A 603 -26.47 7.62 -4.11
N ASP A 604 -25.78 7.45 -2.99
CA ASP A 604 -24.82 8.37 -2.44
C ASP A 604 -23.39 8.14 -2.97
N ILE A 605 -23.17 7.06 -3.71
CA ILE A 605 -21.87 6.73 -4.30
C ILE A 605 -21.68 7.56 -5.58
N ARG A 606 -20.64 8.42 -5.60
CA ARG A 606 -20.31 9.32 -6.73
C ARG A 606 -18.96 9.02 -7.42
N ALA A 607 -18.23 8.01 -6.94
CA ALA A 607 -16.91 7.66 -7.46
C ALA A 607 -16.95 7.29 -8.95
N CYS A 608 -18.02 6.63 -9.40
CA CYS A 608 -18.27 6.29 -10.82
C CYS A 608 -19.72 6.63 -11.23
N SER A 609 -20.12 6.32 -12.45
CA SER A 609 -21.48 6.56 -12.97
C SER A 609 -22.28 5.26 -13.03
N ALA A 610 -23.54 5.31 -12.58
CA ALA A 610 -24.51 4.22 -12.69
C ALA A 610 -24.80 3.78 -14.15
N LYS A 611 -24.45 4.62 -15.13
CA LYS A 611 -24.64 4.35 -16.56
C LYS A 611 -23.47 3.63 -17.21
N HIS A 612 -22.33 3.50 -16.53
CA HIS A 612 -21.14 2.89 -17.10
C HIS A 612 -21.30 1.38 -17.29
N ARG A 613 -20.43 0.82 -18.15
CA ARG A 613 -20.33 -0.62 -18.38
C ARG A 613 -19.21 -1.19 -17.51
N TRP A 614 -19.40 -2.42 -17.07
CA TRP A 614 -18.59 -3.10 -16.07
C TRP A 614 -18.11 -4.42 -16.62
N LEU A 615 -16.87 -4.78 -16.33
CA LEU A 615 -16.34 -6.12 -16.56
C LEU A 615 -16.38 -6.86 -15.22
N ARG A 616 -17.04 -8.02 -15.18
CA ARG A 616 -17.01 -8.91 -14.03
C ARG A 616 -15.59 -9.47 -13.88
N ILE A 617 -15.02 -9.26 -12.70
CA ILE A 617 -13.72 -9.76 -12.27
C ILE A 617 -14.01 -10.99 -11.40
N PRO A 618 -13.65 -12.21 -11.86
CA PRO A 618 -13.90 -13.44 -11.11
C PRO A 618 -13.17 -13.46 -9.77
N ARG A 619 -13.55 -14.41 -8.90
CA ARG A 619 -12.86 -14.59 -7.61
C ARG A 619 -11.42 -15.01 -7.87
N GLN A 620 -10.53 -14.60 -6.98
CA GLN A 620 -9.16 -15.13 -7.00
C GLN A 620 -9.20 -16.66 -6.88
N GLY A 621 -8.20 -17.34 -7.43
CA GLY A 621 -8.13 -18.80 -7.42
C GLY A 621 -9.04 -19.53 -8.41
N GLU A 622 -9.85 -18.82 -9.20
CA GLU A 622 -10.55 -19.40 -10.35
C GLU A 622 -9.57 -19.82 -11.46
N ASP A 623 -9.96 -20.82 -12.27
CA ASP A 623 -9.07 -21.50 -13.22
C ASP A 623 -8.49 -20.60 -14.32
N MET A 624 -9.11 -19.43 -14.56
CA MET A 624 -8.56 -18.46 -15.51
C MET A 624 -7.29 -17.76 -14.98
N TYR A 625 -7.10 -17.69 -13.66
CA TYR A 625 -5.94 -17.01 -13.07
C TYR A 625 -4.74 -17.95 -13.05
N VAL A 626 -3.71 -17.57 -13.79
CA VAL A 626 -2.45 -18.32 -13.92
C VAL A 626 -1.26 -17.60 -13.25
N GLY A 627 -1.43 -16.31 -12.94
CA GLY A 627 -0.43 -15.49 -12.25
C GLY A 627 0.74 -15.04 -13.13
N THR A 628 1.57 -14.15 -12.57
CA THR A 628 2.62 -13.42 -13.30
C THR A 628 3.77 -14.30 -13.79
N LYS A 629 3.96 -15.47 -13.15
CA LYS A 629 5.02 -16.43 -13.48
C LYS A 629 4.62 -17.42 -14.59
N ALA A 630 3.38 -17.36 -15.08
CA ALA A 630 2.90 -18.29 -16.08
C ALA A 630 3.62 -18.12 -17.42
N LYS A 631 3.91 -19.25 -18.09
CA LYS A 631 4.50 -19.26 -19.44
C LYS A 631 3.46 -19.33 -20.55
N SER A 632 2.28 -19.86 -20.22
CA SER A 632 1.10 -19.87 -21.07
C SER A 632 -0.09 -19.32 -20.31
N VAL A 633 -1.06 -18.80 -21.05
CA VAL A 633 -2.28 -18.19 -20.51
C VAL A 633 -3.48 -18.63 -21.34
N PRO A 634 -4.63 -18.92 -20.69
CA PRO A 634 -5.85 -19.25 -21.41
C PRO A 634 -6.33 -18.05 -22.23
N VAL A 635 -6.69 -18.32 -23.48
CA VAL A 635 -7.29 -17.34 -24.38
C VAL A 635 -8.81 -17.39 -24.20
N PRO A 636 -9.48 -16.27 -23.89
CA PRO A 636 -10.93 -16.25 -23.79
C PRO A 636 -11.56 -16.54 -25.16
N THR A 637 -12.69 -17.25 -25.15
CA THR A 637 -13.47 -17.54 -26.36
C THR A 637 -14.22 -16.31 -26.83
N LYS A 638 -14.74 -15.54 -25.86
CA LYS A 638 -15.50 -14.31 -26.07
C LYS A 638 -15.64 -13.56 -24.75
N VAL A 639 -15.89 -12.25 -24.89
CA VAL A 639 -16.39 -11.42 -23.80
C VAL A 639 -17.74 -10.85 -24.22
N GLN A 640 -18.78 -11.09 -23.42
CA GLN A 640 -20.16 -10.77 -23.78
C GLN A 640 -20.93 -10.21 -22.60
N ALA A 641 -22.06 -9.56 -22.87
CA ALA A 641 -22.96 -9.12 -21.82
C ALA A 641 -23.56 -10.31 -21.05
N VAL A 642 -23.74 -10.13 -19.75
CA VAL A 642 -24.46 -11.08 -18.88
C VAL A 642 -25.95 -11.06 -19.25
N ALA A 643 -26.57 -12.24 -19.20
CA ALA A 643 -28.00 -12.37 -19.45
C ALA A 643 -28.80 -11.51 -18.44
N GLY A 644 -29.60 -10.58 -18.96
CA GLY A 644 -30.42 -9.68 -18.16
C GLY A 644 -29.75 -8.35 -17.77
N ASP A 645 -28.46 -8.15 -18.06
CA ASP A 645 -27.79 -6.87 -17.84
C ASP A 645 -26.71 -6.58 -18.89
N GLU A 646 -27.07 -5.83 -19.93
CA GLU A 646 -26.18 -5.43 -21.02
C GLU A 646 -24.97 -4.59 -20.58
N ARG A 647 -25.00 -4.06 -19.34
CA ARG A 647 -23.93 -3.24 -18.80
C ARG A 647 -22.90 -4.05 -18.00
N ILE A 648 -23.10 -5.35 -17.79
CA ILE A 648 -22.11 -6.21 -17.16
C ILE A 648 -21.59 -7.17 -18.23
N LEU A 649 -20.28 -7.16 -18.44
CA LEU A 649 -19.57 -8.09 -19.32
C LEU A 649 -19.03 -9.26 -18.49
N GLU A 650 -19.17 -10.47 -19.01
CA GLU A 650 -18.49 -11.66 -18.51
C GLU A 650 -17.52 -12.21 -19.55
N ILE A 651 -16.46 -12.84 -19.06
CA ILE A 651 -15.46 -13.52 -19.85
C ILE A 651 -15.84 -15.00 -19.91
N SER A 652 -15.89 -15.57 -21.10
CA SER A 652 -16.13 -17.00 -21.30
C SER A 652 -14.88 -17.69 -21.83
N TYR A 653 -14.59 -18.87 -21.28
CA TYR A 653 -13.53 -19.77 -21.73
C TYR A 653 -14.15 -21.11 -22.13
N ASP A 654 -13.85 -21.62 -23.32
CA ASP A 654 -14.39 -22.88 -23.87
C ASP A 654 -13.41 -24.06 -23.83
N GLY A 655 -12.30 -23.89 -23.08
CA GLY A 655 -11.35 -24.95 -22.77
C GLY A 655 -10.32 -25.21 -23.88
N HIS A 656 -9.05 -25.26 -23.45
CA HIS A 656 -7.83 -25.70 -24.17
C HIS A 656 -7.10 -24.71 -25.09
N LYS A 657 -7.68 -23.57 -25.47
CA LYS A 657 -6.90 -22.58 -26.23
C LYS A 657 -5.98 -21.80 -25.29
N GLU A 658 -4.69 -22.08 -25.35
CA GLU A 658 -3.66 -21.32 -24.65
C GLU A 658 -2.73 -20.62 -25.64
N ILE A 659 -2.13 -19.51 -25.19
CA ILE A 659 -1.05 -18.82 -25.91
C ILE A 659 0.15 -18.69 -24.98
N ALA A 660 1.36 -18.81 -25.52
CA ALA A 660 2.56 -18.49 -24.77
C ALA A 660 2.59 -16.99 -24.44
N VAL A 661 2.94 -16.63 -23.21
CA VAL A 661 2.91 -15.22 -22.75
C VAL A 661 3.82 -14.33 -23.61
N GLU A 662 5.02 -14.82 -23.96
CA GLU A 662 5.92 -14.10 -24.87
C GLU A 662 5.32 -13.91 -26.28
N ALA A 663 4.70 -14.96 -26.84
CA ALA A 663 4.05 -14.87 -28.15
C ALA A 663 2.85 -13.90 -28.14
N TRP A 664 2.12 -13.84 -27.03
CA TRP A 664 1.06 -12.86 -26.82
C TRP A 664 1.62 -11.44 -26.72
N LYS A 665 2.68 -11.19 -25.93
CA LYS A 665 3.37 -9.88 -25.87
C LYS A 665 3.89 -9.43 -27.23
N GLU A 666 4.48 -10.34 -28.03
CA GLU A 666 4.94 -10.05 -29.39
C GLU A 666 3.80 -9.73 -30.35
N THR A 667 2.68 -10.45 -30.24
CA THR A 667 1.48 -10.19 -31.04
C THR A 667 0.91 -8.81 -30.67
N LEU A 668 0.78 -8.52 -29.38
CA LEU A 668 0.30 -7.22 -28.90
C LEU A 668 1.22 -6.08 -29.33
N ALA A 669 2.55 -6.24 -29.20
CA ALA A 669 3.51 -5.23 -29.61
C ALA A 669 3.42 -4.95 -31.12
N ARG A 670 3.35 -6.00 -31.95
CA ARG A 670 3.20 -5.88 -33.39
C ARG A 670 1.88 -5.25 -33.76
N GLU A 671 0.80 -5.69 -33.12
CA GLU A 671 -0.51 -5.10 -33.32
C GLU A 671 -0.35 -3.62 -33.10
N TRP A 672 0.13 -3.16 -31.94
CA TRP A 672 0.24 -1.75 -31.53
C TRP A 672 1.39 -0.94 -32.15
N ASP A 673 2.06 -1.45 -33.19
CA ASP A 673 3.20 -0.80 -33.86
C ASP A 673 4.37 -0.44 -32.91
N ILE A 674 4.61 -1.30 -31.91
CA ILE A 674 5.67 -1.14 -30.90
C ILE A 674 6.80 -2.13 -31.17
N SER A 675 8.03 -1.62 -31.28
CA SER A 675 9.23 -2.44 -31.40
C SER A 675 9.76 -2.88 -30.02
N LEU A 676 9.61 -4.17 -29.68
CA LEU A 676 10.21 -4.74 -28.46
C LEU A 676 11.74 -4.65 -28.46
N GLU A 677 12.38 -4.72 -29.62
CA GLU A 677 13.82 -4.57 -29.76
C GLU A 677 14.30 -3.14 -29.44
N GLU A 678 13.50 -2.12 -29.79
CA GLU A 678 13.79 -0.75 -29.38
C GLU A 678 13.64 -0.55 -27.86
N ILE A 679 12.62 -1.16 -27.25
CA ILE A 679 12.43 -1.16 -25.79
C ILE A 679 13.67 -1.74 -25.10
N LYS A 680 14.12 -2.94 -25.51
CA LYS A 680 15.31 -3.59 -24.94
C LYS A 680 16.57 -2.73 -25.11
N LYS A 681 16.76 -2.11 -26.28
CA LYS A 681 17.89 -1.21 -26.55
C LYS A 681 17.87 0.04 -25.67
N GLU A 682 16.71 0.66 -25.49
CA GLU A 682 16.57 1.86 -24.66
C GLU A 682 16.85 1.57 -23.19
N MET A 683 16.30 0.48 -22.66
CA MET A 683 16.62 0.03 -21.29
C MET A 683 18.11 -0.25 -21.10
N SER A 684 18.75 -0.92 -22.07
CA SER A 684 20.19 -1.20 -22.03
C SER A 684 21.02 0.08 -21.96
N ARG A 685 20.61 1.13 -22.68
CA ARG A 685 21.24 2.47 -22.61
C ARG A 685 21.05 3.10 -21.23
N GLN A 686 19.85 3.05 -20.68
CA GLN A 686 19.54 3.61 -19.36
C GLN A 686 20.32 2.91 -18.24
N ALA A 687 20.42 1.58 -18.27
CA ALA A 687 21.24 0.80 -17.35
C ALA A 687 22.73 1.17 -17.43
N THR A 688 23.23 1.41 -18.65
CA THR A 688 24.63 1.84 -18.87
C THR A 688 24.87 3.25 -18.32
N TYR A 689 23.93 4.17 -18.49
CA TYR A 689 24.01 5.53 -17.97
C TYR A 689 23.97 5.55 -16.43
N ALA A 690 23.05 4.79 -15.82
CA ALA A 690 22.94 4.66 -14.37
C ALA A 690 24.20 4.06 -13.71
N ARG A 691 24.88 3.13 -14.39
CA ARG A 691 26.18 2.59 -13.93
C ARG A 691 27.30 3.63 -14.01
N ARG A 692 27.32 4.46 -15.06
CA ARG A 692 28.32 5.54 -15.22
C ARG A 692 28.12 6.68 -14.22
N SER A 693 26.87 7.05 -13.91
CA SER A 693 26.59 8.09 -12.91
C SER A 693 26.91 7.63 -11.48
N ARG A 694 26.73 6.33 -11.16
CA ARG A 694 27.19 5.76 -9.87
C ARG A 694 28.71 5.62 -9.75
N ALA A 695 29.41 5.35 -10.86
CA ALA A 695 30.88 5.29 -10.88
C ALA A 695 31.57 6.67 -10.85
N GLY A 696 30.82 7.76 -11.06
CA GLY A 696 31.32 9.13 -11.14
C GLY A 696 31.32 9.94 -9.83
N CYS A 697 31.08 9.32 -8.67
CA CYS A 697 31.21 10.00 -7.37
C CYS A 697 32.56 9.68 -6.71
N PRO A 698 33.63 10.47 -6.93
CA PRO A 698 34.82 10.41 -6.08
C PRO A 698 34.50 10.98 -4.70
N GLY A 699 34.94 10.28 -3.66
CA GLY A 699 34.74 10.64 -2.26
C GLY A 699 35.21 12.07 -1.95
N ARG A 700 34.33 12.82 -1.30
CA ARG A 700 34.64 14.17 -0.79
C ARG A 700 35.41 14.01 0.52
N GLU A 701 36.74 13.98 0.42
CA GLU A 701 37.61 14.26 1.56
C GLU A 701 37.44 15.72 2.00
N ARG A 702 37.40 15.91 3.32
CA ARG A 702 37.38 17.22 3.99
C ARG A 702 38.70 17.95 3.73
N GLY A 703 38.63 19.14 3.15
CA GLY A 703 39.74 20.09 3.05
C GLY A 703 39.23 21.53 3.10
N THR A 704 39.70 22.27 4.09
CA THR A 704 39.42 23.67 4.40
C THR A 704 40.10 24.68 3.45
N SER A 705 39.66 25.95 3.52
CA SER A 705 40.10 27.18 2.80
C SER A 705 39.47 27.36 1.41
N GLY A 706 39.04 28.52 0.92
CA GLY A 706 39.08 29.92 1.36
C GLY A 706 39.07 30.81 0.10
N THR A 707 38.24 31.87 0.09
CA THR A 707 38.27 33.09 -0.77
C THR A 707 37.69 33.10 -2.22
N GLU A 708 36.64 33.92 -2.37
CA GLU A 708 36.35 34.98 -3.38
C GLU A 708 36.01 34.73 -4.88
N LEU A 709 34.74 35.08 -5.20
CA LEU A 709 34.22 36.03 -6.22
C LEU A 709 34.67 35.97 -7.70
N ARG A 710 33.74 35.59 -8.60
CA ARG A 710 33.04 36.44 -9.62
C ARG A 710 32.52 35.63 -10.82
N GLY A 711 31.30 35.96 -11.25
CA GLY A 711 30.99 36.18 -12.67
C GLY A 711 30.33 35.05 -13.47
N GLY A 712 28.99 35.06 -13.49
CA GLY A 712 28.20 35.18 -14.73
C GLY A 712 28.16 34.04 -15.76
N VAL A 713 26.91 33.75 -16.15
CA VAL A 713 26.42 33.42 -17.51
C VAL A 713 25.87 32.00 -17.72
N THR A 714 24.63 32.03 -18.24
CA THR A 714 23.85 31.01 -18.99
C THR A 714 23.26 29.81 -18.26
N VAL A 715 21.98 29.99 -17.94
CA VAL A 715 20.93 28.97 -17.98
C VAL A 715 20.85 28.42 -19.41
N SER A 716 21.03 27.11 -19.57
CA SER A 716 20.59 26.36 -20.74
C SER A 716 19.81 25.14 -20.27
N GLU A 717 18.72 24.92 -20.99
CA GLU A 717 17.64 23.96 -20.85
C GLU A 717 18.07 22.49 -20.76
N ARG A 718 17.10 21.66 -20.32
CA ARG A 718 16.98 20.18 -20.35
C ARG A 718 17.54 19.52 -19.09
N LEU A 719 16.74 18.85 -18.25
CA LEU A 719 15.77 17.78 -18.52
C LEU A 719 14.74 17.67 -17.38
#